data_AF-A0A7V9JUJ3-F1
#
_entry.id   AF-A0A7V9JUJ3-F1
#
_cell.length_a   1.000
_cell.length_b   1.000
_cell.length_c   1.000
_cell.angle_alpha   90.00
_cell.angle_beta   90.00
_cell.angle_gamma   90.00
#
_symmetry.space_group_name_H-M   'P 1'
#
loop_
_entity.id
_entity.type
_entity.pdbx_description
1 polymer ?
#
loop_
_entity_poly.entity_id
_entity_poly.type
_entity_poly.pdbx_seq_one_letter_code
_entity_poly.pdbx_strand_id
1 'polypeptide(L)'
;MSALIAALAGCGGSSADPVATVTQDRVDLITVAAYPLDHLSLVIAGTVANRQPVGHSLPMARVAIASLAPEGEPIDVGGSLATLDPGLAQYLIDQSQLRIHEEEQQIRLTALRTASQLDSLRERKTDLETQVAIYDAAIAATGSKDSSQLEIARLQLAQAEDAFARAESRLKNLEPLVAAGHESPATLARARDERTTADIGVRLPRLRLELIEQTTNSVTRSRLQMSRAQTLEELGGPEGDRGVVSEIRALEILLEKQALIKGERIQGMVRDNTIRKQVIDHPLIEARAAGLVRYRHSLVRVGSKLTASFFAYVLEDEQTVVTFALPDEWRELVRPWSQDDPKAGLVDLRLDAVPGKVFVGRVLSIAAVPEAGRDGTRAFACAVALDRADAELRVGMRVECALRVPLDRPIAVIPTWCIDDLRHPRATTADGEQRHLEGYAVGHEFVVTAGLSPGDRIVPGGARATAGALRLSGVLTASSFVPIRLSSGEWELLESVPDGSLVKKGDVVARLSKSVSWRDAGQFAFQAEFNTAEARANLAIARITAEKDLGGALVAWHLAAIQVEGARLERLVARYGTYDEYEALAEGDLGRAQIRWSQAQSEAADVDAPDTVSARSLNERMGIRLRLETARIARDRARLEHVSALRARDYLSTRDSEETVRAAEVRAASTRASYSVARSAFQAALSWAQVRYRDELNSRKWAREQLADERVIAPRDGRVYQRLQWNGRLLRVGDAVETWEPFMMPIGGGRQFIVEVPARLFGRFVVGDRVRITIPVLGPEPRDGSITKVGAYFSEGASAREEQATRGTIGVNERVFQLTIGFELDEREQDRAAPGTTAYVDL
;
A
#
# COMPACT_ATOMS: atom_id res chain seq x y z
N MET A 1 -36.56 -47.17 80.74
CA MET A 1 -35.58 -47.27 79.63
C MET A 1 -34.84 -45.95 79.58
N SER A 2 -33.80 -45.79 80.40
CA SER A 2 -32.38 -46.04 80.04
C SER A 2 -31.87 -44.93 79.10
N ALA A 3 -30.80 -44.17 79.32
CA ALA A 3 -29.69 -44.13 80.28
C ALA A 3 -28.95 -42.78 80.00
N LEU A 4 -28.52 -41.99 80.99
CA LEU A 4 -27.12 -41.88 81.51
C LEU A 4 -26.16 -41.15 80.53
N ILE A 5 -25.50 -40.02 80.83
CA ILE A 5 -24.24 -39.80 81.61
C ILE A 5 -23.96 -38.26 81.54
N ALA A 6 -23.90 -37.43 82.61
CA ALA A 6 -22.82 -37.16 83.60
C ALA A 6 -21.45 -36.80 82.96
N ALA A 7 -20.54 -35.95 83.44
CA ALA A 7 -20.39 -34.94 84.48
C ALA A 7 -18.97 -34.34 84.26
N LEU A 8 -18.70 -33.10 84.69
CA LEU A 8 -17.53 -32.77 85.51
C LEU A 8 -17.63 -31.34 86.03
N ALA A 9 -17.60 -31.24 87.36
CA ALA A 9 -17.52 -30.04 88.16
C ALA A 9 -16.06 -29.75 88.52
N GLY A 10 -15.75 -28.47 88.74
CA GLY A 10 -14.52 -28.01 89.37
C GLY A 10 -14.76 -26.68 90.09
N CYS A 11 -14.76 -26.74 91.42
CA CYS A 11 -14.92 -25.61 92.34
C CYS A 11 -13.64 -24.78 92.49
N GLY A 12 -13.81 -23.52 92.87
CA GLY A 12 -12.77 -22.59 93.36
C GLY A 12 -13.02 -21.22 92.75
N GLY A 13 -13.42 -20.18 93.47
CA GLY A 13 -12.87 -19.70 94.74
C GLY A 13 -12.51 -18.23 94.50
N SER A 14 -13.07 -17.34 95.30
CA SER A 14 -13.06 -15.88 95.17
C SER A 14 -11.68 -15.23 95.05
N SER A 15 -11.56 -14.21 94.20
CA SER A 15 -11.00 -12.90 94.59
C SER A 15 -11.38 -11.84 93.56
N ALA A 16 -11.99 -10.78 94.06
CA ALA A 16 -12.33 -9.58 93.32
C ALA A 16 -11.06 -8.84 92.87
N ASP A 17 -11.01 -8.46 91.59
CA ASP A 17 -10.26 -7.31 91.10
C ASP A 17 -11.23 -6.46 90.24
N PRO A 18 -11.32 -5.14 90.45
CA PRO A 18 -12.27 -4.30 89.75
C PRO A 18 -11.75 -4.01 88.33
N VAL A 19 -12.29 -4.70 87.33
CA VAL A 19 -12.06 -4.32 85.93
C VAL A 19 -12.87 -3.07 85.64
N ALA A 20 -12.13 -2.02 85.34
CA ALA A 20 -12.52 -0.70 84.87
C ALA A 20 -13.93 -0.63 84.26
N THR A 21 -14.74 0.25 84.83
CA THR A 21 -15.92 0.84 84.23
C THR A 21 -15.56 1.31 82.82
N VAL A 22 -15.93 0.53 81.80
CA VAL A 22 -15.98 1.03 80.43
C VAL A 22 -16.99 2.17 80.47
N THR A 23 -16.48 3.38 80.36
CA THR A 23 -17.26 4.57 80.08
C THR A 23 -18.07 4.22 78.84
N GLN A 24 -19.38 4.02 78.99
CA GLN A 24 -20.28 3.97 77.85
C GLN A 24 -20.17 5.34 77.18
N ASP A 25 -19.32 5.40 76.16
CA ASP A 25 -19.23 6.54 75.25
C ASP A 25 -20.65 6.84 74.81
N ARG A 26 -21.15 8.02 75.22
CA ARG A 26 -22.43 8.55 74.79
C ARG A 26 -22.37 8.64 73.27
N VAL A 27 -23.08 7.74 72.60
CA VAL A 27 -23.30 7.82 71.16
C VAL A 27 -24.21 9.02 70.93
N ASP A 28 -23.70 10.07 70.26
CA ASP A 28 -24.49 11.23 69.90
C ASP A 28 -25.61 10.81 68.93
N LEU A 29 -26.86 10.86 69.41
CA LEU A 29 -28.06 10.52 68.65
C LEU A 29 -28.55 11.73 67.85
N ILE A 30 -28.91 11.51 66.59
CA ILE A 30 -29.40 12.55 65.67
C ILE A 30 -30.92 12.46 65.57
N THR A 31 -31.63 13.58 65.77
CA THR A 31 -33.10 13.62 65.61
C THR A 31 -33.47 13.97 64.17
N VAL A 32 -34.35 13.16 63.58
CA VAL A 32 -34.80 13.25 62.18
C VAL A 32 -35.78 14.42 62.00
N ALA A 33 -35.57 15.30 61.01
CA ALA A 33 -36.42 16.49 60.76
C ALA A 33 -37.56 16.21 59.76
N ALA A 34 -38.62 17.03 59.72
CA ALA A 34 -39.75 16.93 58.77
C ALA A 34 -39.54 17.79 57.52
N TYR A 35 -39.93 17.28 56.35
CA TYR A 35 -39.92 18.00 55.07
C TYR A 35 -41.17 18.91 54.92
N PRO A 36 -41.04 20.18 54.49
CA PRO A 36 -42.11 21.19 54.61
C PRO A 36 -43.16 21.23 53.48
N LEU A 37 -43.02 20.46 52.41
CA LEU A 37 -43.92 20.47 51.23
C LEU A 37 -44.62 19.12 51.01
N ASP A 38 -45.72 19.09 50.27
CA ASP A 38 -46.50 17.89 49.89
C ASP A 38 -45.99 17.19 48.61
N HIS A 39 -45.01 17.80 47.94
CA HIS A 39 -44.25 17.25 46.83
C HIS A 39 -42.78 17.68 46.97
N LEU A 40 -41.86 16.83 46.53
CA LEU A 40 -40.46 17.19 46.40
C LEU A 40 -40.24 17.79 45.01
N SER A 41 -39.91 19.08 44.95
CA SER A 41 -39.63 19.79 43.71
C SER A 41 -38.15 19.68 43.37
N LEU A 42 -37.80 18.82 42.42
CA LEU A 42 -36.42 18.68 41.94
C LEU A 42 -36.24 19.57 40.71
N VAL A 43 -35.41 20.60 40.82
CA VAL A 43 -35.15 21.54 39.71
C VAL A 43 -33.87 21.11 39.00
N ILE A 44 -33.99 20.81 37.70
CA ILE A 44 -32.87 20.32 36.88
C ILE A 44 -32.82 21.09 35.57
N ALA A 45 -31.62 21.47 35.15
CA ALA A 45 -31.42 22.01 33.83
C ALA A 45 -31.55 20.91 32.76
N GLY A 46 -32.44 21.12 31.81
CA GLY A 46 -32.67 20.29 30.64
C GLY A 46 -32.44 21.05 29.34
N THR A 47 -32.54 20.30 28.24
CA THR A 47 -32.50 20.81 26.88
C THR A 47 -33.53 20.11 26.03
N VAL A 48 -34.21 20.86 25.17
CA VAL A 48 -35.10 20.26 24.16
C VAL A 48 -34.25 19.45 23.18
N ALA A 49 -34.62 18.21 22.91
CA ALA A 49 -33.97 17.31 21.97
C ALA A 49 -35.01 16.56 21.12
N ASN A 50 -34.55 15.87 20.08
CA ASN A 50 -35.39 14.97 19.28
C ASN A 50 -34.81 13.55 19.36
N ARG A 51 -35.64 12.54 19.62
CA ARG A 51 -35.16 11.16 19.83
C ARG A 51 -34.68 10.47 18.56
N GLN A 52 -35.29 10.79 17.42
CA GLN A 52 -35.05 10.09 16.16
C GLN A 52 -35.00 11.11 15.02
N PRO A 53 -33.92 11.90 14.93
CA PRO A 53 -33.75 12.78 13.78
C PRO A 53 -33.63 11.94 12.50
N VAL A 54 -34.51 12.20 11.54
CA VAL A 54 -34.46 11.53 10.23
C VAL A 54 -33.46 12.29 9.36
N GLY A 55 -32.32 11.67 9.05
CA GLY A 55 -31.26 12.29 8.25
C GLY A 55 -31.52 12.24 6.74
N HIS A 56 -31.21 13.34 6.05
CA HIS A 56 -31.30 13.46 4.59
C HIS A 56 -29.93 13.80 4.01
N SER A 57 -29.45 12.93 3.13
CA SER A 57 -28.14 13.06 2.50
C SER A 57 -28.27 13.58 1.07
N LEU A 58 -27.20 14.21 0.59
CA LEU A 58 -27.11 14.54 -0.83
C LEU A 58 -26.80 13.29 -1.66
N PRO A 59 -27.48 13.07 -2.79
CA PRO A 59 -27.17 11.98 -3.72
C PRO A 59 -25.77 12.11 -4.35
N MET A 60 -25.21 13.32 -4.38
CA MET A 60 -23.88 13.58 -4.94
C MET A 60 -23.18 14.73 -4.20
N ALA A 61 -21.86 14.61 -4.06
CA ALA A 61 -21.02 15.69 -3.58
C ALA A 61 -20.87 16.81 -4.63
N ARG A 62 -20.60 18.04 -4.16
CA ARG A 62 -20.24 19.22 -4.99
C ARG A 62 -21.33 19.82 -5.88
N VAL A 63 -22.58 19.40 -5.75
CA VAL A 63 -23.70 20.15 -6.32
C VAL A 63 -24.08 21.24 -5.34
N ALA A 64 -24.25 22.46 -5.84
CA ALA A 64 -24.65 23.59 -5.02
C ALA A 64 -26.13 23.45 -4.67
N ILE A 65 -26.48 23.79 -3.43
CA ILE A 65 -27.88 23.86 -3.01
C ILE A 65 -28.49 25.14 -3.61
N ALA A 66 -29.48 25.01 -4.48
CA ALA A 66 -30.18 26.14 -5.11
C ALA A 66 -31.25 26.74 -4.19
N SER A 67 -32.00 25.90 -3.49
CA SER A 67 -32.94 26.30 -2.46
C SER A 67 -32.85 25.35 -1.28
N LEU A 68 -33.19 25.85 -0.10
CA LEU A 68 -33.07 25.12 1.16
C LEU A 68 -34.22 25.56 2.06
N ALA A 69 -34.96 24.61 2.61
CA ALA A 69 -36.01 24.87 3.59
C ALA A 69 -35.38 25.47 4.85
N PRO A 70 -35.69 26.72 5.25
CA PRO A 70 -35.11 27.37 6.42
C PRO A 70 -35.07 26.50 7.66
N GLU A 71 -33.99 26.64 8.42
CA GLU A 71 -33.85 25.97 9.71
C GLU A 71 -34.99 26.38 10.65
N GLY A 72 -35.69 25.40 11.21
CA GLY A 72 -36.87 25.58 12.05
C GLY A 72 -38.20 25.73 11.30
N GLU A 73 -38.22 25.57 9.97
CA GLU A 73 -39.47 25.49 9.20
C GLU A 73 -40.14 24.11 9.37
N PRO A 74 -41.47 24.04 9.59
CA PRO A 74 -42.20 22.78 9.56
C PRO A 74 -42.33 22.28 8.12
N ILE A 75 -42.06 21.00 7.90
CA ILE A 75 -42.14 20.34 6.60
C ILE A 75 -42.97 19.06 6.69
N ASP A 76 -43.78 18.78 5.68
CA ASP A 76 -44.54 17.53 5.57
C ASP A 76 -43.72 16.45 4.86
N VAL A 77 -44.14 15.18 4.98
CA VAL A 77 -43.58 14.07 4.19
C VAL A 77 -43.75 14.36 2.70
N GLY A 78 -42.66 14.29 1.94
CA GLY A 78 -42.61 14.67 0.52
C GLY A 78 -42.31 16.17 0.30
N GLY A 79 -42.24 16.97 1.37
CA GLY A 79 -41.90 18.40 1.27
C GLY A 79 -40.46 18.63 0.81
N SER A 80 -40.23 19.76 0.14
CA SER A 80 -38.93 20.15 -0.42
C SER A 80 -37.92 20.56 0.67
N LEU A 81 -36.98 19.69 1.05
CA LEU A 81 -35.90 20.06 1.98
C LEU A 81 -34.82 20.91 1.32
N ALA A 82 -34.39 20.47 0.16
CA ALA A 82 -33.41 21.17 -0.64
C ALA A 82 -33.67 20.90 -2.11
N THR A 83 -33.51 21.93 -2.93
CA THR A 83 -33.38 21.74 -4.38
C THR A 83 -31.92 21.94 -4.75
N LEU A 84 -31.35 20.95 -5.41
CA LEU A 84 -30.00 21.03 -5.96
C LEU A 84 -30.00 21.83 -7.26
N ASP A 85 -28.92 22.54 -7.54
CA ASP A 85 -28.76 23.29 -8.79
C ASP A 85 -28.49 22.32 -9.96
N PRO A 86 -29.49 22.05 -10.84
CA PRO A 86 -29.28 21.16 -11.97
C PRO A 86 -28.34 21.81 -13.00
N GLY A 87 -28.22 23.14 -13.02
CA GLY A 87 -27.34 23.87 -13.94
C GLY A 87 -25.87 23.58 -13.65
N LEU A 88 -25.47 23.54 -12.37
CA LEU A 88 -24.11 23.14 -12.00
C LEU A 88 -23.85 21.65 -12.30
N ALA A 89 -24.81 20.77 -12.05
CA ALA A 89 -24.69 19.35 -12.39
C ALA A 89 -24.54 19.13 -13.90
N GLN A 90 -25.32 19.86 -14.72
CA GLN A 90 -25.22 19.86 -16.17
C GLN A 90 -23.86 20.38 -16.63
N TYR A 91 -23.39 21.51 -16.09
CA TYR A 91 -22.04 22.02 -16.38
C TYR A 91 -20.94 21.00 -16.07
N LEU A 92 -21.03 20.27 -14.95
CA LEU A 92 -20.08 19.22 -14.60
C LEU A 92 -20.17 18.01 -15.53
N ILE A 93 -21.36 17.68 -16.05
CA ILE A 93 -21.52 16.67 -17.10
C ILE A 93 -20.88 17.17 -18.39
N ASP A 94 -21.16 18.39 -18.83
CA ASP A 94 -20.62 18.97 -20.07
C ASP A 94 -19.08 19.02 -20.02
N GLN A 95 -18.50 19.47 -18.90
CA GLN A 95 -17.05 19.41 -18.68
C GLN A 95 -16.51 17.98 -18.73
N SER A 96 -17.22 17.02 -18.16
CA SER A 96 -16.80 15.62 -18.18
C SER A 96 -16.95 14.99 -19.57
N GLN A 97 -17.97 15.36 -20.34
CA GLN A 97 -18.16 14.91 -21.72
C GLN A 97 -17.07 15.48 -22.61
N LEU A 98 -16.68 16.75 -22.43
CA LEU A 98 -15.52 17.33 -23.11
C LEU A 98 -14.25 16.54 -22.79
N ARG A 99 -13.99 16.25 -21.51
CA ARG A 99 -12.82 15.43 -21.12
C ARG A 99 -12.87 14.01 -21.66
N ILE A 100 -14.03 13.36 -21.66
CA ILE A 100 -14.21 12.04 -22.28
C ILE A 100 -13.86 12.13 -23.76
N HIS A 101 -14.38 13.12 -24.47
CA HIS A 101 -14.09 13.33 -25.88
C HIS A 101 -12.61 13.59 -26.15
N GLU A 102 -11.96 14.44 -25.34
CA GLU A 102 -10.52 14.70 -25.43
C GLU A 102 -9.69 13.44 -25.21
N GLU A 103 -10.02 12.65 -24.18
CA GLU A 103 -9.36 11.37 -23.88
C GLU A 103 -9.61 10.35 -25.02
N GLU A 104 -10.81 10.28 -25.59
CA GLU A 104 -11.14 9.45 -26.75
C GLU A 104 -10.31 9.85 -27.99
N GLN A 105 -10.21 11.15 -28.29
CA GLN A 105 -9.36 11.63 -29.37
C GLN A 105 -7.88 11.31 -29.10
N GLN A 106 -7.42 11.43 -27.85
CA GLN A 106 -6.06 11.10 -27.48
C GLN A 106 -5.77 9.60 -27.58
N ILE A 107 -6.71 8.73 -27.18
CA ILE A 107 -6.67 7.28 -27.41
C ILE A 107 -6.55 7.01 -28.90
N ARG A 108 -7.44 7.60 -29.71
CA ARG A 108 -7.47 7.42 -31.16
C ARG A 108 -6.17 7.87 -31.83
N LEU A 109 -5.64 9.04 -31.46
CA LEU A 109 -4.37 9.56 -31.99
C LEU A 109 -3.18 8.68 -31.60
N THR A 110 -3.16 8.19 -30.36
CA THR A 110 -2.11 7.28 -29.90
C THR A 110 -2.18 5.96 -30.66
N ALA A 111 -3.39 5.39 -30.80
CA ALA A 111 -3.62 4.16 -31.55
C ALA A 111 -3.21 4.30 -33.03
N LEU A 112 -3.54 5.42 -33.69
CA LEU A 112 -3.12 5.68 -35.07
C LEU A 112 -1.60 5.81 -35.21
N ARG A 113 -0.92 6.49 -34.27
CA ARG A 113 0.54 6.58 -34.26
C ARG A 113 1.19 5.22 -34.07
N THR A 114 0.71 4.42 -33.12
CA THR A 114 1.22 3.07 -32.86
C THR A 114 0.92 2.13 -34.03
N ALA A 115 -0.24 2.23 -34.67
CA ALA A 115 -0.58 1.45 -35.86
C ALA A 115 0.36 1.79 -37.04
N SER A 116 0.58 3.08 -37.30
CA SER A 116 1.53 3.51 -38.33
C SER A 116 2.96 3.02 -38.05
N GLN A 117 3.39 3.03 -36.78
CA GLN A 117 4.68 2.46 -36.38
C GLN A 117 4.73 0.94 -36.61
N LEU A 118 3.68 0.21 -36.25
CA LEU A 118 3.57 -1.23 -36.49
C LEU A 118 3.64 -1.57 -37.98
N ASP A 119 2.95 -0.80 -38.82
CA ASP A 119 2.98 -1.01 -40.27
C ASP A 119 4.40 -0.78 -40.83
N SER A 120 5.09 0.28 -40.39
CA SER A 120 6.48 0.54 -40.79
C SER A 120 7.45 -0.57 -40.36
N LEU A 121 7.23 -1.17 -39.18
CA LEU A 121 8.04 -2.29 -38.70
C LEU A 121 7.72 -3.58 -39.46
N ARG A 122 6.45 -3.81 -39.83
CA ARG A 122 6.03 -4.98 -40.63
C ARG A 122 6.56 -4.90 -42.06
N GLU A 123 6.55 -3.72 -42.66
CA GLU A 123 7.21 -3.47 -43.95
C GLU A 123 8.70 -3.80 -43.84
N ARG A 124 9.39 -3.22 -42.84
CA ARG A 124 10.81 -3.50 -42.61
C ARG A 124 11.10 -4.97 -42.34
N LYS A 125 10.24 -5.68 -41.61
CA LYS A 125 10.35 -7.13 -41.40
C LYS A 125 10.32 -7.87 -42.74
N THR A 126 9.36 -7.54 -43.60
CA THR A 126 9.20 -8.15 -44.93
C THR A 126 10.40 -7.88 -45.83
N ASP A 127 10.95 -6.67 -45.78
CA ASP A 127 12.17 -6.30 -46.49
C ASP A 127 13.39 -7.12 -46.03
N LEU A 128 13.56 -7.26 -44.71
CA LEU A 128 14.64 -8.06 -44.13
C LEU A 128 14.49 -9.55 -44.50
N GLU A 129 13.28 -10.11 -44.44
CA GLU A 129 13.02 -11.49 -44.89
C GLU A 129 13.37 -11.69 -46.37
N THR A 130 13.02 -10.72 -47.21
CA THR A 130 13.37 -10.72 -48.64
C THR A 130 14.88 -10.66 -48.85
N GLN A 131 15.58 -9.83 -48.08
CA GLN A 131 17.04 -9.75 -48.12
C GLN A 131 17.71 -11.06 -47.71
N VAL A 132 17.23 -11.74 -46.66
CA VAL A 132 17.72 -13.07 -46.26
C VAL A 132 17.59 -14.05 -47.42
N ALA A 133 16.43 -14.09 -48.08
CA ALA A 133 16.20 -14.97 -49.23
C ALA A 133 17.14 -14.66 -50.41
N ILE A 134 17.42 -13.38 -50.67
CA ILE A 134 18.39 -12.96 -51.70
C ILE A 134 19.80 -13.44 -51.33
N TYR A 135 20.23 -13.26 -50.08
CA TYR A 135 21.54 -13.72 -49.62
C TYR A 135 21.66 -15.24 -49.68
N ASP A 136 20.61 -15.99 -49.30
CA ASP A 136 20.58 -17.45 -49.39
C ASP A 136 20.74 -17.93 -50.84
N ALA A 137 20.04 -17.32 -51.79
CA ALA A 137 20.19 -17.62 -53.22
C ALA A 137 21.61 -17.28 -53.72
N ALA A 138 22.20 -16.17 -53.30
CA ALA A 138 23.55 -15.76 -53.67
C ALA A 138 24.64 -16.69 -53.08
N ILE A 139 24.47 -17.14 -51.83
CA ILE A 139 25.34 -18.13 -51.18
C ILE A 139 25.27 -19.47 -51.93
N ALA A 140 24.08 -19.92 -52.32
CA ALA A 140 23.93 -21.14 -53.12
C ALA A 140 24.58 -21.02 -54.51
N ALA A 141 24.37 -19.88 -55.18
CA ALA A 141 24.93 -19.62 -56.51
C ALA A 141 26.46 -19.56 -56.48
N THR A 142 27.06 -18.90 -55.49
CA THR A 142 28.53 -18.92 -55.30
C THR A 142 29.01 -20.35 -55.05
N GLY A 143 28.34 -21.09 -54.15
CA GLY A 143 28.56 -22.53 -53.92
C GLY A 143 28.84 -23.37 -55.19
N SER A 144 28.00 -23.22 -56.20
CA SER A 144 28.11 -23.95 -57.47
C SER A 144 29.25 -23.49 -58.39
N LYS A 145 29.64 -22.21 -58.33
CA LYS A 145 30.75 -21.67 -59.13
C LYS A 145 32.09 -22.15 -58.59
N ASP A 146 32.21 -22.27 -57.26
CA ASP A 146 33.44 -22.68 -56.57
C ASP A 146 33.82 -24.10 -56.93
N SER A 147 32.83 -25.01 -56.91
CA SER A 147 33.08 -26.42 -57.26
C SER A 147 33.64 -26.54 -58.67
N SER A 148 33.09 -25.77 -59.62
CA SER A 148 33.53 -25.75 -61.02
C SER A 148 34.96 -25.19 -61.17
N GLN A 149 35.27 -24.08 -60.48
CA GLN A 149 36.61 -23.48 -60.53
C GLN A 149 37.67 -24.35 -59.85
N LEU A 150 37.33 -24.97 -58.71
CA LEU A 150 38.20 -25.92 -58.03
C LEU A 150 38.48 -27.15 -58.89
N GLU A 151 37.49 -27.67 -59.60
CA GLU A 151 37.67 -28.78 -60.54
C GLU A 151 38.63 -28.40 -61.68
N ILE A 152 38.45 -27.23 -62.28
CA ILE A 152 39.36 -26.72 -63.32
C ILE A 152 40.79 -26.56 -62.79
N ALA A 153 40.95 -25.97 -61.60
CA ALA A 153 42.26 -25.76 -60.99
C ALA A 153 42.97 -27.09 -60.63
N ARG A 154 42.21 -28.07 -60.13
CA ARG A 154 42.72 -29.43 -59.87
C ARG A 154 43.16 -30.13 -61.15
N LEU A 155 42.38 -30.00 -62.23
CA LEU A 155 42.75 -30.56 -63.54
C LEU A 155 44.03 -29.89 -64.10
N GLN A 156 44.16 -28.57 -63.98
CA GLN A 156 45.37 -27.85 -64.40
C GLN A 156 46.60 -28.27 -63.59
N LEU A 157 46.46 -28.43 -62.27
CA LEU A 157 47.53 -28.92 -61.40
C LEU A 157 47.94 -30.33 -61.79
N ALA A 158 46.98 -31.25 -61.96
CA ALA A 158 47.25 -32.63 -62.37
C ALA A 158 48.01 -32.69 -63.71
N GLN A 159 47.62 -31.88 -64.70
CA GLN A 159 48.32 -31.81 -65.99
C GLN A 159 49.76 -31.31 -65.86
N ALA A 160 50.01 -30.33 -64.98
CA ALA A 160 51.35 -29.83 -64.72
C ALA A 160 52.21 -30.86 -63.97
N GLU A 161 51.65 -31.54 -62.98
CA GLU A 161 52.32 -32.61 -62.22
C GLU A 161 52.68 -33.80 -63.11
N ASP A 162 51.78 -34.19 -64.03
CA ASP A 162 52.06 -35.21 -65.03
C ASP A 162 53.22 -34.81 -65.97
N ALA A 163 53.30 -33.55 -66.37
CA ALA A 163 54.40 -33.04 -67.18
C ALA A 163 55.73 -33.07 -66.42
N PHE A 164 55.72 -32.70 -65.14
CA PHE A 164 56.88 -32.81 -64.25
C PHE A 164 57.33 -34.26 -64.06
N ALA A 165 56.41 -35.18 -63.78
CA ALA A 165 56.71 -36.61 -63.61
C ALA A 165 57.33 -37.23 -64.88
N ARG A 166 56.85 -36.83 -66.07
CA ARG A 166 57.44 -37.22 -67.36
C ARG A 166 58.88 -36.69 -67.51
N ALA A 167 59.12 -35.42 -67.20
CA ALA A 167 60.44 -34.81 -67.29
C ALA A 167 61.44 -35.45 -66.29
N GLU A 168 60.99 -35.74 -65.07
CA GLU A 168 61.77 -36.43 -64.05
C GLU A 168 62.12 -37.87 -64.46
N SER A 169 61.15 -38.62 -64.98
CA SER A 169 61.39 -39.98 -65.48
C SER A 169 62.39 -39.98 -66.64
N ARG A 170 62.29 -39.00 -67.54
CA ARG A 170 63.25 -38.82 -68.64
C ARG A 170 64.66 -38.55 -68.13
N LEU A 171 64.81 -37.65 -67.15
CA LEU A 171 66.10 -37.36 -66.53
C LEU A 171 66.71 -38.62 -65.89
N LYS A 172 65.92 -39.34 -65.09
CA LYS A 172 66.33 -40.57 -64.41
C LYS A 172 66.78 -41.67 -65.38
N ASN A 173 66.15 -41.77 -66.55
CA ASN A 173 66.52 -42.73 -67.58
C ASN A 173 67.79 -42.33 -68.35
N LEU A 174 68.05 -41.03 -68.53
CA LEU A 174 69.22 -40.52 -69.25
C LEU A 174 70.50 -40.52 -68.42
N GLU A 175 70.40 -40.31 -67.10
CA GLU A 175 71.55 -40.32 -66.19
C GLU A 175 72.46 -41.56 -66.33
N PRO A 176 71.94 -42.80 -66.27
CA PRO A 176 72.79 -43.99 -66.44
C PRO A 176 73.33 -44.14 -67.87
N LEU A 177 72.58 -43.69 -68.89
CA LEU A 177 73.02 -43.75 -70.29
C LEU A 177 74.20 -42.82 -70.57
N VAL A 178 74.18 -41.61 -70.01
CA VAL A 178 75.31 -40.67 -70.11
C VAL A 178 76.50 -41.15 -69.28
N ALA A 179 76.27 -41.72 -68.09
CA ALA A 179 77.34 -42.31 -67.28
C ALA A 179 78.04 -43.47 -67.99
N ALA A 180 77.31 -44.23 -68.82
CA ALA A 180 77.83 -45.30 -69.66
C ALA A 180 78.42 -44.82 -71.01
N GLY A 181 78.39 -43.50 -71.30
CA GLY A 181 78.88 -42.92 -72.54
C GLY A 181 78.00 -43.17 -73.77
N HIS A 182 76.79 -43.68 -73.59
CA HIS A 182 75.84 -43.94 -74.68
C HIS A 182 75.07 -42.70 -75.13
N GLU A 183 75.06 -41.65 -74.30
CA GLU A 183 74.36 -40.39 -74.57
C GLU A 183 75.28 -39.20 -74.27
N SER A 184 74.98 -38.04 -74.89
CA SER A 184 75.77 -36.82 -74.70
C SER A 184 75.48 -36.15 -73.35
N PRO A 185 76.48 -35.59 -72.65
CA PRO A 185 76.27 -34.70 -71.50
C PRO A 185 75.31 -33.53 -71.79
N ALA A 186 75.24 -33.06 -73.04
CA ALA A 186 74.31 -32.02 -73.47
C ALA A 186 72.84 -32.49 -73.41
N THR A 187 72.57 -33.77 -73.72
CA THR A 187 71.24 -34.37 -73.60
C THR A 187 70.79 -34.41 -72.13
N LEU A 188 71.71 -34.73 -71.22
CA LEU A 188 71.44 -34.71 -69.78
C LEU A 188 71.19 -33.29 -69.25
N ALA A 189 71.97 -32.30 -69.69
CA ALA A 189 71.75 -30.91 -69.33
C ALA A 189 70.36 -30.42 -69.77
N ARG A 190 69.94 -30.72 -71.02
CA ARG A 190 68.58 -30.42 -71.50
C ARG A 190 67.50 -31.10 -70.66
N ALA A 191 67.69 -32.37 -70.28
CA ALA A 191 66.73 -33.06 -69.42
C ALA A 191 66.61 -32.43 -68.01
N ARG A 192 67.72 -31.92 -67.45
CA ARG A 192 67.70 -31.17 -66.17
C ARG A 192 66.97 -29.84 -66.30
N ASP A 193 67.18 -29.13 -67.41
CA ASP A 193 66.50 -27.86 -67.70
C ASP A 193 65.00 -28.07 -67.94
N GLU A 194 64.63 -29.14 -68.65
CA GLU A 194 63.23 -29.55 -68.84
C GLU A 194 62.56 -29.87 -67.50
N ARG A 195 63.24 -30.64 -66.62
CA ARG A 195 62.73 -30.95 -65.26
C ARG A 195 62.55 -29.70 -64.42
N THR A 196 63.52 -28.77 -64.45
CA THR A 196 63.45 -27.51 -63.69
C THR A 196 62.36 -26.59 -64.24
N THR A 197 62.19 -26.52 -65.56
CA THR A 197 61.11 -25.78 -66.21
C THR A 197 59.74 -26.37 -65.86
N ALA A 198 59.63 -27.70 -65.82
CA ALA A 198 58.41 -28.38 -65.40
C ALA A 198 58.10 -28.17 -63.91
N ASP A 199 59.10 -28.18 -63.02
CA ASP A 199 58.92 -27.86 -61.58
C ASP A 199 58.35 -26.45 -61.39
N ILE A 200 58.96 -25.46 -62.07
CA ILE A 200 58.45 -24.09 -62.10
C ILE A 200 57.02 -24.03 -62.65
N GLY A 201 56.71 -24.86 -63.65
CA GLY A 201 55.39 -24.99 -64.26
C GLY A 201 54.29 -25.55 -63.32
N VAL A 202 54.66 -26.33 -62.29
CA VAL A 202 53.72 -26.87 -61.28
C VAL A 202 53.38 -25.84 -60.20
N ARG A 203 54.32 -24.95 -59.85
CA ARG A 203 54.15 -24.00 -58.73
C ARG A 203 52.96 -23.08 -58.91
N LEU A 204 52.75 -22.55 -60.11
CA LEU A 204 51.65 -21.63 -60.39
C LEU A 204 50.25 -22.29 -60.32
N PRO A 205 49.97 -23.42 -61.00
CA PRO A 205 48.72 -24.16 -60.80
C PRO A 205 48.45 -24.56 -59.35
N ARG A 206 49.49 -24.94 -58.60
CA ARG A 206 49.36 -25.29 -57.18
C ARG A 206 48.95 -24.08 -56.34
N LEU A 207 49.64 -22.96 -56.53
CA LEU A 207 49.28 -21.70 -55.86
C LEU A 207 47.89 -21.23 -56.28
N ARG A 208 47.51 -21.35 -57.56
CA ARG A 208 46.15 -21.02 -58.03
C ARG A 208 45.09 -21.88 -57.35
N LEU A 209 45.33 -23.18 -57.19
CA LEU A 209 44.42 -24.06 -56.46
C LEU A 209 44.30 -23.61 -55.00
N GLU A 210 45.41 -23.34 -54.33
CA GLU A 210 45.45 -22.84 -52.95
C GLU A 210 44.71 -21.50 -52.81
N LEU A 211 44.94 -20.55 -53.71
CA LEU A 211 44.24 -19.27 -53.77
C LEU A 211 42.75 -19.47 -54.02
N ILE A 212 42.32 -20.36 -54.93
CA ILE A 212 40.89 -20.61 -55.17
C ILE A 212 40.24 -21.26 -53.95
N GLU A 213 40.92 -22.19 -53.29
CA GLU A 213 40.45 -22.78 -52.03
C GLU A 213 40.30 -21.73 -50.91
N GLN A 214 41.16 -20.70 -50.90
CA GLN A 214 41.23 -19.74 -49.79
C GLN A 214 40.58 -18.37 -50.05
N THR A 215 40.36 -17.91 -51.30
CA THR A 215 40.22 -16.45 -51.54
C THR A 215 39.10 -15.93 -52.44
N THR A 216 38.68 -16.60 -53.52
CA THR A 216 37.84 -15.89 -54.52
C THR A 216 36.36 -15.95 -54.16
N ASN A 217 35.75 -17.11 -54.36
CA ASN A 217 34.33 -17.22 -54.09
C ASN A 217 34.04 -17.68 -52.65
N SER A 218 34.98 -18.33 -51.98
CA SER A 218 34.88 -18.65 -50.55
C SER A 218 34.77 -17.37 -49.71
N VAL A 219 35.57 -16.35 -50.01
CA VAL A 219 35.47 -15.02 -49.39
C VAL A 219 34.15 -14.35 -49.74
N THR A 220 33.75 -14.38 -51.02
CA THR A 220 32.46 -13.80 -51.44
C THR A 220 31.30 -14.45 -50.69
N ARG A 221 31.34 -15.77 -50.53
CA ARG A 221 30.37 -16.53 -49.74
C ARG A 221 30.41 -16.14 -48.27
N SER A 222 31.59 -16.02 -47.67
CA SER A 222 31.75 -15.58 -46.28
C SER A 222 31.21 -14.15 -46.06
N ARG A 223 31.45 -13.22 -47.00
CA ARG A 223 30.85 -11.87 -46.98
C ARG A 223 29.33 -11.94 -47.02
N LEU A 224 28.76 -12.73 -47.94
CA LEU A 224 27.32 -12.93 -48.03
C LEU A 224 26.74 -13.58 -46.76
N GLN A 225 27.44 -14.54 -46.16
CA GLN A 225 27.04 -15.17 -44.90
C GLN A 225 27.06 -14.17 -43.73
N MET A 226 28.03 -13.26 -43.68
CA MET A 226 28.07 -12.18 -42.69
C MET A 226 26.94 -11.17 -42.90
N SER A 227 26.67 -10.75 -44.14
CA SER A 227 25.53 -9.88 -44.46
C SER A 227 24.20 -10.53 -44.10
N ARG A 228 24.06 -11.83 -44.37
CA ARG A 228 22.91 -12.65 -43.96
C ARG A 228 22.78 -12.72 -42.44
N ALA A 229 23.88 -12.99 -41.72
CA ALA A 229 23.87 -13.03 -40.26
C ALA A 229 23.46 -11.69 -39.66
N GLN A 230 23.96 -10.57 -40.21
CA GLN A 230 23.56 -9.23 -39.81
C GLN A 230 22.05 -9.01 -40.02
N THR A 231 21.53 -9.34 -41.19
CA THR A 231 20.11 -9.12 -41.49
C THR A 231 19.20 -10.05 -40.67
N LEU A 232 19.63 -11.27 -40.34
CA LEU A 232 18.94 -12.14 -39.38
C LEU A 232 18.93 -11.58 -37.95
N GLU A 233 20.04 -11.00 -37.49
CA GLU A 233 20.09 -10.35 -36.17
C GLU A 233 19.15 -9.13 -36.11
N GLU A 234 19.09 -8.33 -37.17
CA GLU A 234 18.12 -7.21 -37.29
C GLU A 234 16.67 -7.71 -37.33
N LEU A 235 16.40 -8.83 -38.01
CA LEU A 235 15.06 -9.42 -38.08
C LEU A 235 14.57 -9.90 -36.71
N GLY A 236 15.44 -10.58 -35.96
CA GLY A 236 15.17 -10.95 -34.57
C GLY A 236 15.96 -12.14 -34.03
N GLY A 237 17.06 -12.50 -34.68
CA GLY A 237 17.83 -13.69 -34.35
C GLY A 237 17.07 -14.99 -34.66
N PRO A 238 17.65 -16.15 -34.30
CA PRO A 238 17.04 -17.45 -34.56
C PRO A 238 15.78 -17.73 -33.72
N GLU A 239 15.66 -17.12 -32.54
CA GLU A 239 14.53 -17.32 -31.62
C GLU A 239 13.40 -16.29 -31.82
N GLY A 240 13.63 -15.22 -32.57
CA GLY A 240 12.65 -14.13 -32.75
C GLY A 240 12.38 -13.32 -31.48
N ASP A 241 13.26 -13.41 -30.48
CA ASP A 241 13.13 -12.75 -29.17
C ASP A 241 13.70 -11.32 -29.15
N ARG A 242 14.40 -10.92 -30.22
CA ARG A 242 15.00 -9.59 -30.38
C ARG A 242 14.67 -8.95 -31.74
N GLY A 243 15.33 -7.85 -32.07
CA GLY A 243 15.21 -7.17 -33.38
C GLY A 243 13.80 -6.65 -33.69
N VAL A 244 13.49 -6.54 -34.99
CA VAL A 244 12.21 -6.00 -35.48
C VAL A 244 11.02 -6.84 -35.02
N VAL A 245 11.15 -8.17 -34.96
CA VAL A 245 10.06 -9.06 -34.51
C VAL A 245 9.69 -8.80 -33.04
N SER A 246 10.67 -8.61 -32.15
CA SER A 246 10.36 -8.31 -30.75
C SER A 246 9.78 -6.91 -30.57
N GLU A 247 10.21 -5.93 -31.37
CA GLU A 247 9.63 -4.58 -31.37
C GLU A 247 8.16 -4.56 -31.78
N ILE A 248 7.79 -5.32 -32.83
CA ILE A 248 6.39 -5.50 -33.26
C ILE A 248 5.57 -6.07 -32.10
N ARG A 249 6.04 -7.17 -31.50
CA ARG A 249 5.34 -7.83 -30.37
C ARG A 249 5.18 -6.89 -29.18
N ALA A 250 6.23 -6.14 -28.83
CA ALA A 250 6.21 -5.18 -27.74
C ALA A 250 5.17 -4.08 -27.96
N LEU A 251 5.10 -3.53 -29.18
CA LEU A 251 4.13 -2.49 -29.53
C LEU A 251 2.69 -3.01 -29.59
N GLU A 252 2.46 -4.23 -30.09
CA GLU A 252 1.13 -4.86 -30.09
C GLU A 252 0.58 -5.03 -28.67
N ILE A 253 1.40 -5.55 -27.73
CA ILE A 253 0.98 -5.70 -26.34
C ILE A 253 0.77 -4.32 -25.68
N LEU A 254 1.65 -3.36 -25.95
CA LEU A 254 1.52 -2.01 -25.43
C LEU A 254 0.21 -1.34 -25.88
N LEU A 255 -0.16 -1.50 -27.16
CA LEU A 255 -1.42 -0.99 -27.71
C LEU A 255 -2.64 -1.59 -26.98
N GLU A 256 -2.65 -2.91 -26.79
CA GLU A 256 -3.71 -3.62 -26.07
C GLU A 256 -3.86 -3.11 -24.62
N LYS A 257 -2.74 -3.00 -23.88
CA LYS A 257 -2.76 -2.57 -22.48
C LYS A 257 -3.16 -1.10 -22.33
N GLN A 258 -2.71 -0.23 -23.24
CA GLN A 258 -3.12 1.18 -23.22
C GLN A 258 -4.61 1.36 -23.53
N ALA A 259 -5.15 0.58 -24.48
CA ALA A 259 -6.59 0.62 -24.79
C ALA A 259 -7.43 0.19 -23.58
N LEU A 260 -7.01 -0.86 -22.86
CA LEU A 260 -7.69 -1.33 -21.66
C LEU A 260 -7.73 -0.27 -20.55
N ILE A 261 -6.56 0.28 -20.15
CA ILE A 261 -6.47 1.27 -19.06
C ILE A 261 -7.33 2.50 -19.39
N LYS A 262 -7.17 3.04 -20.60
CA LYS A 262 -7.87 4.28 -20.97
C LYS A 262 -9.37 4.03 -21.16
N GLY A 263 -9.77 2.85 -21.63
CA GLY A 263 -11.17 2.44 -21.73
C GLY A 263 -11.86 2.36 -20.37
N GLU A 264 -11.24 1.71 -19.38
CA GLU A 264 -11.78 1.65 -18.02
C GLU A 264 -11.88 3.04 -17.37
N ARG A 265 -10.93 3.94 -17.63
CA ARG A 265 -10.97 5.33 -17.16
C ARG A 265 -12.16 6.10 -17.74
N ILE A 266 -12.46 5.93 -19.03
CA ILE A 266 -13.66 6.51 -19.66
C ILE A 266 -14.93 5.94 -19.04
N GLN A 267 -15.00 4.62 -18.82
CA GLN A 267 -16.16 4.00 -18.16
C GLN A 267 -16.40 4.56 -16.76
N GLY A 268 -15.34 4.84 -16.00
CA GLY A 268 -15.44 5.53 -14.71
C GLY A 268 -16.08 6.92 -14.83
N MET A 269 -15.63 7.73 -15.79
CA MET A 269 -16.22 9.06 -16.04
C MET A 269 -17.68 8.99 -16.51
N VAL A 270 -18.03 8.01 -17.35
CA VAL A 270 -19.41 7.78 -17.80
C VAL A 270 -20.30 7.40 -16.62
N ARG A 271 -19.84 6.52 -15.72
CA ARG A 271 -20.58 6.13 -14.51
C ARG A 271 -20.83 7.33 -13.59
N ASP A 272 -19.83 8.19 -13.39
CA ASP A 272 -19.98 9.43 -12.63
C ASP A 272 -21.00 10.37 -13.27
N ASN A 273 -21.04 10.45 -14.60
CA ASN A 273 -22.05 11.23 -15.32
C ASN A 273 -23.46 10.65 -15.17
N THR A 274 -23.61 9.33 -15.07
CA THR A 274 -24.92 8.71 -14.77
C THR A 274 -25.44 9.15 -13.40
N ILE A 275 -24.57 9.22 -12.39
CA ILE A 275 -24.95 9.71 -11.04
C ILE A 275 -25.33 11.19 -11.11
N ARG A 276 -24.55 12.01 -11.83
CA ARG A 276 -24.89 13.44 -12.05
C ARG A 276 -26.22 13.61 -12.76
N LYS A 277 -26.53 12.74 -13.72
CA LYS A 277 -27.78 12.78 -14.47
C LYS A 277 -28.98 12.50 -13.55
N GLN A 278 -28.84 11.57 -12.60
CA GLN A 278 -29.87 11.35 -11.58
C GLN A 278 -30.16 12.61 -10.76
N VAL A 279 -29.15 13.44 -10.49
CA VAL A 279 -29.34 14.74 -9.81
C VAL A 279 -30.09 15.75 -10.68
N ILE A 280 -29.90 15.71 -12.00
CA ILE A 280 -30.65 16.57 -12.94
C ILE A 280 -32.10 16.10 -13.07
N ASP A 281 -32.31 14.79 -13.16
CA ASP A 281 -33.64 14.18 -13.32
C ASP A 281 -34.46 14.33 -12.03
N HIS A 282 -33.80 14.29 -10.86
CA HIS A 282 -34.39 14.42 -9.54
C HIS A 282 -33.59 15.42 -8.66
N PRO A 283 -33.70 16.74 -8.94
CA PRO A 283 -32.94 17.75 -8.20
C PRO A 283 -33.53 18.02 -6.81
N LEU A 284 -34.76 17.58 -6.57
CA LEU A 284 -35.48 17.78 -5.32
C LEU A 284 -35.13 16.70 -4.31
N ILE A 285 -34.69 17.12 -3.13
CA ILE A 285 -34.54 16.23 -1.97
C ILE A 285 -35.78 16.40 -1.10
N GLU A 286 -36.58 15.34 -1.06
CA GLU A 286 -37.85 15.31 -0.32
C GLU A 286 -37.65 14.84 1.13
N ALA A 287 -38.42 15.45 2.02
CA ALA A 287 -38.51 15.04 3.42
C ALA A 287 -39.15 13.66 3.53
N ARG A 288 -38.37 12.68 3.97
CA ARG A 288 -38.86 11.34 4.36
C ARG A 288 -39.77 11.30 5.59
N ALA A 289 -39.85 12.40 6.36
CA ALA A 289 -40.61 12.53 7.60
C ALA A 289 -41.21 13.94 7.69
N ALA A 290 -42.27 14.12 8.49
CA ALA A 290 -42.86 15.42 8.76
C ALA A 290 -42.33 16.00 10.09
N GLY A 291 -41.94 17.28 10.13
CA GLY A 291 -41.40 17.91 11.34
C GLY A 291 -40.59 19.18 11.07
N LEU A 292 -39.77 19.59 12.03
CA LEU A 292 -38.93 20.79 11.92
C LEU A 292 -37.58 20.49 11.25
N VAL A 293 -37.18 21.32 10.29
CA VAL A 293 -35.88 21.18 9.61
C VAL A 293 -34.74 21.66 10.51
N ARG A 294 -33.67 20.87 10.62
CA ARG A 294 -32.43 21.25 11.30
C ARG A 294 -31.21 20.91 10.46
N TYR A 295 -30.29 21.85 10.30
CA TYR A 295 -29.08 21.56 9.54
C TYR A 295 -28.01 20.87 10.38
N ARG A 296 -27.16 20.08 9.73
CA ARG A 296 -26.03 19.41 10.40
C ARG A 296 -25.02 20.40 10.96
N HIS A 297 -24.71 21.46 10.21
CA HIS A 297 -23.78 22.51 10.62
C HIS A 297 -24.21 23.87 10.05
N SER A 298 -23.69 24.95 10.62
CA SER A 298 -23.96 26.32 10.16
C SER A 298 -23.43 26.65 8.76
N LEU A 299 -22.56 25.82 8.17
CA LEU A 299 -22.08 26.02 6.79
C LEU A 299 -23.08 25.49 5.73
N VAL A 300 -24.19 24.86 6.13
CA VAL A 300 -25.26 24.45 5.20
C VAL A 300 -26.05 25.72 4.88
N ARG A 301 -25.88 26.23 3.67
CA ARG A 301 -26.55 27.42 3.17
C ARG A 301 -26.76 27.28 1.68
N VAL A 302 -27.68 28.07 1.14
CA VAL A 302 -27.85 28.21 -0.31
C VAL A 302 -26.50 28.57 -0.94
N GLY A 303 -26.14 27.87 -2.01
CA GLY A 303 -24.86 27.97 -2.71
C GLY A 303 -23.72 27.10 -2.12
N SER A 304 -23.89 26.49 -0.94
CA SER A 304 -22.87 25.58 -0.40
C SER A 304 -22.75 24.31 -1.23
N LYS A 305 -21.50 23.87 -1.41
CA LYS A 305 -21.13 22.60 -2.06
C LYS A 305 -20.81 21.58 -0.98
N LEU A 306 -21.78 20.75 -0.64
CA LEU A 306 -21.62 19.78 0.45
C LEU A 306 -21.10 18.44 -0.07
N THR A 307 -20.66 17.59 0.87
CA THR A 307 -20.32 16.19 0.60
C THR A 307 -21.59 15.36 0.47
N ALA A 308 -21.46 14.13 -0.05
CA ALA A 308 -22.54 13.14 -0.07
C ALA A 308 -22.78 12.55 1.34
N SER A 309 -22.99 13.43 2.32
CA SER A 309 -23.31 13.09 3.70
C SER A 309 -24.64 13.73 4.10
N PHE A 310 -25.13 13.42 5.30
CA PHE A 310 -26.32 14.09 5.83
C PHE A 310 -26.08 15.60 5.94
N PHE A 311 -26.94 16.40 5.33
CA PHE A 311 -26.85 17.86 5.40
C PHE A 311 -27.93 18.45 6.30
N ALA A 312 -29.10 17.80 6.35
CA ALA A 312 -30.23 18.19 7.15
C ALA A 312 -30.81 16.98 7.86
N TYR A 313 -31.49 17.26 8.95
CA TYR A 313 -32.30 16.34 9.74
C TYR A 313 -33.70 16.92 9.81
N VAL A 314 -34.72 16.07 9.69
CA VAL A 314 -36.10 16.44 10.03
C VAL A 314 -36.41 15.91 11.42
N LEU A 315 -36.88 16.82 12.27
CA LEU A 315 -37.18 16.58 13.68
C LEU A 315 -38.70 16.47 13.84
N GLU A 316 -39.22 15.25 13.91
CA GLU A 316 -40.66 15.03 14.06
C GLU A 316 -41.18 15.63 15.38
N ASP A 317 -42.31 16.34 15.34
CA ASP A 317 -42.88 17.03 16.51
C ASP A 317 -43.21 16.04 17.64
N GLU A 318 -43.75 14.88 17.30
CA GLU A 318 -44.08 13.80 18.25
C GLU A 318 -42.82 13.21 18.93
N GLN A 319 -41.65 13.36 18.30
CA GLN A 319 -40.37 12.91 18.84
C GLN A 319 -39.62 14.00 19.60
N THR A 320 -40.19 15.22 19.69
CA THR A 320 -39.62 16.32 20.46
C THR A 320 -39.84 16.06 21.94
N VAL A 321 -38.73 15.95 22.66
CA VAL A 321 -38.71 15.66 24.09
C VAL A 321 -37.83 16.66 24.80
N VAL A 322 -38.13 16.99 26.05
CA VAL A 322 -37.14 17.63 26.90
C VAL A 322 -36.26 16.56 27.49
N THR A 323 -34.96 16.65 27.20
CA THR A 323 -33.96 15.79 27.81
C THR A 323 -33.26 16.50 28.93
N PHE A 324 -33.19 15.85 30.08
CA PHE A 324 -32.39 16.33 31.20
C PHE A 324 -31.65 15.15 31.82
N ALA A 325 -30.55 15.44 32.49
CA ALA A 325 -29.77 14.43 33.19
C ALA A 325 -30.32 14.34 34.61
N LEU A 326 -31.11 13.30 34.91
CA LEU A 326 -31.63 13.04 36.25
C LEU A 326 -30.51 12.41 37.08
N PRO A 327 -30.00 13.07 38.14
CA PRO A 327 -29.00 12.48 39.01
C PRO A 327 -29.37 11.05 39.42
N ASP A 328 -28.40 10.14 39.37
CA ASP A 328 -28.56 8.70 39.62
C ASP A 328 -29.26 8.46 40.95
N GLU A 329 -28.87 9.24 41.95
CA GLU A 329 -29.53 9.34 43.24
C GLU A 329 -31.05 9.50 43.09
N TRP A 330 -31.57 10.47 42.34
CA TRP A 330 -33.01 10.76 42.25
C TRP A 330 -33.81 9.79 41.37
N ARG A 331 -33.21 8.73 40.84
CA ARG A 331 -33.86 7.81 39.90
C ARG A 331 -35.09 7.12 40.46
N GLU A 332 -35.02 6.67 41.70
CA GLU A 332 -36.11 5.92 42.33
C GLU A 332 -37.30 6.83 42.72
N LEU A 333 -37.06 8.14 42.92
CA LEU A 333 -38.09 9.14 43.18
C LEU A 333 -38.95 9.39 41.96
N VAL A 334 -38.28 9.46 40.81
CA VAL A 334 -38.91 9.87 39.57
C VAL A 334 -39.38 8.61 38.86
N ARG A 335 -40.69 8.39 38.88
CA ARG A 335 -41.32 7.36 38.07
C ARG A 335 -41.73 7.96 36.73
N PRO A 336 -41.55 7.23 35.61
CA PRO A 336 -42.18 7.61 34.36
C PRO A 336 -43.68 7.70 34.55
N TRP A 337 -44.31 8.61 33.83
CA TRP A 337 -45.75 8.71 33.82
C TRP A 337 -46.39 7.42 33.30
N SER A 338 -47.52 7.02 33.89
CA SER A 338 -48.34 5.92 33.41
C SER A 338 -49.82 6.26 33.55
N GLN A 339 -50.69 5.55 32.83
CA GLN A 339 -52.13 5.76 32.90
C GLN A 339 -52.71 5.41 34.29
N ASP A 340 -52.07 4.46 35.00
CA ASP A 340 -52.47 3.99 36.32
C ASP A 340 -52.02 4.94 37.46
N ASP A 341 -50.99 5.76 37.21
CA ASP A 341 -50.47 6.77 38.15
C ASP A 341 -50.25 8.12 37.44
N PRO A 342 -51.32 8.94 37.29
CA PRO A 342 -51.24 10.19 36.56
C PRO A 342 -50.47 11.30 37.31
N LYS A 343 -50.14 11.08 38.59
CA LYS A 343 -49.33 12.03 39.39
C LYS A 343 -47.83 11.75 39.22
N ALA A 344 -47.44 10.54 38.86
CA ALA A 344 -46.04 10.20 38.58
C ALA A 344 -45.51 10.89 37.33
N GLY A 345 -44.27 11.35 37.41
CA GLY A 345 -43.53 11.88 36.26
C GLY A 345 -44.03 13.24 35.76
N LEU A 346 -44.85 13.96 36.52
CA LEU A 346 -45.24 15.34 36.20
C LEU A 346 -44.03 16.26 36.31
N VAL A 347 -43.77 17.02 35.25
CA VAL A 347 -42.68 17.99 35.17
C VAL A 347 -43.25 19.31 34.72
N ASP A 348 -42.98 20.37 35.49
CA ASP A 348 -43.16 21.73 35.01
C ASP A 348 -41.90 22.17 34.27
N LEU A 349 -42.07 22.57 33.02
CA LEU A 349 -40.99 22.97 32.14
C LEU A 349 -41.08 24.48 31.95
N ARG A 350 -40.02 25.19 32.35
CA ARG A 350 -39.87 26.64 32.16
C ARG A 350 -38.77 26.88 31.16
N LEU A 351 -39.09 27.51 30.03
CA LEU A 351 -38.08 27.85 29.02
C LEU A 351 -37.54 29.25 29.26
N ASP A 352 -36.21 29.37 29.23
CA ASP A 352 -35.54 30.67 29.30
C ASP A 352 -35.98 31.60 28.16
N ALA A 353 -36.29 31.01 26.99
CA ALA A 353 -36.67 31.71 25.77
C ALA A 353 -38.12 32.23 25.78
N VAL A 354 -39.00 31.68 26.62
CA VAL A 354 -40.43 32.06 26.71
C VAL A 354 -40.78 32.32 28.17
N PRO A 355 -40.26 33.40 28.78
CA PRO A 355 -40.47 33.67 30.19
C PRO A 355 -41.97 33.86 30.51
N GLY A 356 -42.43 33.20 31.57
CA GLY A 356 -43.82 33.29 32.06
C GLY A 356 -44.76 32.19 31.57
N LYS A 357 -44.37 31.37 30.58
CA LYS A 357 -45.14 30.20 30.15
C LYS A 357 -44.55 28.94 30.81
N VAL A 358 -45.39 28.20 31.53
CA VAL A 358 -45.04 26.90 32.12
C VAL A 358 -45.69 25.82 31.27
N PHE A 359 -44.86 24.93 30.73
CA PHE A 359 -45.34 23.78 29.97
C PHE A 359 -45.41 22.58 30.92
N VAL A 360 -46.49 21.82 30.85
CA VAL A 360 -46.62 20.58 31.62
C VAL A 360 -46.16 19.43 30.74
N GLY A 361 -45.21 18.68 31.25
CA GLY A 361 -44.69 17.48 30.61
C GLY A 361 -44.79 16.26 31.52
N ARG A 362 -44.57 15.10 30.89
CA ARG A 362 -44.57 13.78 31.50
C ARG A 362 -43.26 13.08 31.19
N VAL A 363 -42.57 12.61 32.21
CA VAL A 363 -41.38 11.76 32.03
C VAL A 363 -41.83 10.49 31.28
N LEU A 364 -41.45 10.36 30.02
CA LEU A 364 -41.75 9.19 29.19
C LEU A 364 -40.85 8.01 29.53
N SER A 365 -39.57 8.32 29.61
CA SER A 365 -38.55 7.30 29.77
C SER A 365 -37.38 7.88 30.53
N ILE A 366 -36.88 7.07 31.45
CA ILE A 366 -35.63 7.29 32.12
C ILE A 366 -34.71 6.19 31.60
N ALA A 367 -33.51 6.56 31.17
CA ALA A 367 -32.52 5.59 30.73
C ALA A 367 -32.37 4.48 31.78
N ALA A 368 -32.15 3.25 31.34
CA ALA A 368 -31.91 2.14 32.27
C ALA A 368 -30.51 2.22 32.92
N VAL A 369 -29.61 3.03 32.34
CA VAL A 369 -28.21 3.18 32.74
C VAL A 369 -27.91 4.69 32.90
N PRO A 370 -27.27 5.12 34.00
CA PRO A 370 -26.92 6.52 34.20
C PRO A 370 -25.66 6.90 33.39
N GLU A 371 -25.69 8.07 32.74
CA GLU A 371 -24.56 8.70 32.04
C GLU A 371 -23.69 9.48 33.04
N ALA A 372 -22.38 9.61 32.83
CA ALA A 372 -21.54 10.50 33.65
C ALA A 372 -21.67 11.95 33.15
N GLY A 373 -22.06 12.86 34.05
CA GLY A 373 -22.02 14.30 33.86
C GLY A 373 -20.60 14.82 33.78
N ARG A 374 -20.43 16.07 33.32
CA ARG A 374 -19.11 16.73 33.16
C ARG A 374 -18.30 16.79 34.45
N ASP A 375 -19.01 16.78 35.56
CA ASP A 375 -18.45 16.92 36.90
C ASP A 375 -18.23 15.55 37.58
N GLY A 376 -18.49 14.44 36.85
CA GLY A 376 -18.30 13.07 37.33
C GLY A 376 -19.54 12.45 38.00
N THR A 377 -20.58 13.25 38.24
CA THR A 377 -21.88 12.80 38.77
C THR A 377 -22.60 11.89 37.77
N ARG A 378 -23.13 10.76 38.24
CA ARG A 378 -23.92 9.85 37.40
C ARG A 378 -25.34 10.39 37.29
N ALA A 379 -25.92 10.38 36.10
CA ALA A 379 -27.26 10.89 35.85
C ALA A 379 -27.93 10.13 34.71
N PHE A 380 -29.14 9.63 34.94
CA PHE A 380 -29.95 9.02 33.90
C PHE A 380 -30.46 10.06 32.92
N ALA A 381 -30.20 9.85 31.64
CA ALA A 381 -30.86 10.61 30.60
C ALA A 381 -32.37 10.37 30.69
N CYS A 382 -33.11 11.41 31.04
CA CYS A 382 -34.56 11.40 31.05
C CYS A 382 -35.08 12.06 29.79
N ALA A 383 -36.19 11.55 29.26
CA ALA A 383 -36.93 12.17 28.19
C ALA A 383 -38.35 12.47 28.69
N VAL A 384 -38.74 13.74 28.57
CA VAL A 384 -40.07 14.24 28.94
C VAL A 384 -40.85 14.50 27.65
N ALA A 385 -41.99 13.82 27.48
CA ALA A 385 -42.99 14.25 26.50
C ALA A 385 -43.72 15.46 27.04
N LEU A 386 -44.08 16.37 26.15
CA LEU A 386 -44.99 17.43 26.50
C LEU A 386 -46.42 16.91 26.32
N ASP A 387 -47.33 17.32 27.21
CA ASP A 387 -48.74 16.93 27.12
C ASP A 387 -49.40 17.41 25.82
N ARG A 388 -48.87 18.51 25.27
CA ARG A 388 -49.25 19.07 23.98
C ARG A 388 -47.98 19.51 23.28
N ALA A 389 -47.77 19.03 22.05
CA ALA A 389 -46.73 19.56 21.19
C ALA A 389 -46.99 21.06 21.00
N ASP A 390 -45.98 21.88 21.28
CA ASP A 390 -46.05 23.33 21.13
C ASP A 390 -45.03 23.78 20.09
N ALA A 391 -45.52 24.50 19.08
CA ALA A 391 -44.72 24.98 17.97
C ALA A 391 -43.64 26.00 18.38
N GLU A 392 -43.65 26.51 19.61
CA GLU A 392 -42.62 27.41 20.14
C GLU A 392 -41.34 26.66 20.59
N LEU A 393 -41.41 25.34 20.77
CA LEU A 393 -40.25 24.57 21.21
C LEU A 393 -39.25 24.35 20.08
N ARG A 394 -37.97 24.58 20.37
CA ARG A 394 -36.87 24.36 19.42
C ARG A 394 -35.78 23.53 20.09
N VAL A 395 -35.26 22.55 19.36
CA VAL A 395 -34.16 21.70 19.83
C VAL A 395 -32.95 22.57 20.20
N GLY A 396 -32.36 22.30 21.36
CA GLY A 396 -31.25 23.05 21.94
C GLY A 396 -31.67 24.17 22.89
N MET A 397 -32.95 24.54 22.96
CA MET A 397 -33.43 25.46 23.99
C MET A 397 -33.16 24.89 25.38
N ARG A 398 -32.66 25.74 26.28
CA ARG A 398 -32.51 25.40 27.69
C ARG A 398 -33.86 25.46 28.38
N VAL A 399 -34.10 24.48 29.23
CA VAL A 399 -35.36 24.33 29.94
C VAL A 399 -35.04 24.04 31.40
N GLU A 400 -35.57 24.82 32.32
CA GLU A 400 -35.61 24.46 33.72
C GLU A 400 -36.74 23.45 33.92
N CYS A 401 -36.39 22.24 34.33
CA CYS A 401 -37.31 21.15 34.57
C CYS A 401 -37.54 21.03 36.07
N ALA A 402 -38.71 21.45 36.55
CA ALA A 402 -39.13 21.26 37.94
C ALA A 402 -39.97 19.98 38.02
N LEU A 403 -39.34 18.87 38.38
CA LEU A 403 -40.00 17.60 38.59
C LEU A 403 -40.80 17.64 39.88
N ARG A 404 -42.09 17.32 39.78
CA ARG A 404 -42.97 17.20 40.94
C ARG A 404 -43.01 15.74 41.36
N VAL A 405 -42.23 15.40 42.37
CA VAL A 405 -42.29 14.07 42.96
C VAL A 405 -43.37 14.09 44.06
N PRO A 406 -44.52 13.43 43.88
CA PRO A 406 -45.57 13.44 44.89
C PRO A 406 -45.07 12.77 46.18
N LEU A 407 -45.34 13.38 47.34
CA LEU A 407 -45.04 12.77 48.65
C LEU A 407 -46.32 12.18 49.22
N ASP A 408 -46.44 10.86 49.24
CA ASP A 408 -47.62 10.18 49.76
C ASP A 408 -47.70 10.22 51.31
N ARG A 409 -46.64 10.71 51.98
CA ARG A 409 -46.52 10.84 53.44
C ARG A 409 -45.51 11.95 53.83
N PRO A 410 -45.58 12.54 55.04
CA PRO A 410 -44.55 13.47 55.52
C PRO A 410 -43.17 12.78 55.57
N ILE A 411 -42.18 13.41 54.93
CA ILE A 411 -40.85 12.83 54.70
C ILE A 411 -39.85 13.31 55.75
N ALA A 412 -38.98 12.40 56.15
CA ALA A 412 -37.91 12.64 57.12
C ALA A 412 -36.63 13.15 56.44
N VAL A 413 -35.78 13.91 57.12
CA VAL A 413 -34.46 14.35 56.60
C VAL A 413 -33.37 14.13 57.64
N ILE A 414 -32.24 13.56 57.21
CA ILE A 414 -31.05 13.27 58.03
C ILE A 414 -29.76 13.62 57.26
N PRO A 415 -28.59 13.83 57.89
CA PRO A 415 -27.35 14.04 57.12
C PRO A 415 -26.87 12.79 56.34
N THR A 416 -26.25 12.97 55.17
CA THR A 416 -25.82 11.85 54.28
C THR A 416 -24.73 10.95 54.86
N TRP A 417 -23.89 11.48 55.76
CA TRP A 417 -22.88 10.70 56.47
C TRP A 417 -23.46 9.75 57.53
N CYS A 418 -24.76 9.79 57.76
CA CYS A 418 -25.46 8.85 58.64
C CYS A 418 -25.82 7.53 57.95
N ILE A 419 -25.31 7.29 56.74
CA ILE A 419 -25.73 6.20 55.86
C ILE A 419 -24.51 5.43 55.37
N ASP A 420 -24.50 4.14 55.70
CA ASP A 420 -23.40 3.19 55.46
C ASP A 420 -23.07 3.00 53.98
N ASP A 421 -24.14 2.88 53.21
CA ASP A 421 -24.14 2.57 51.80
C ASP A 421 -25.26 3.40 51.18
N LEU A 422 -24.90 4.45 50.43
CA LEU A 422 -25.88 5.29 49.74
C LEU A 422 -26.68 4.51 48.68
N ARG A 423 -26.20 3.33 48.23
CA ARG A 423 -26.94 2.44 47.33
C ARG A 423 -27.93 1.52 48.05
N HIS A 424 -27.74 1.29 49.36
CA HIS A 424 -28.66 0.54 50.22
C HIS A 424 -28.81 1.26 51.56
N PRO A 425 -29.50 2.41 51.57
CA PRO A 425 -29.42 3.32 52.68
C PRO A 425 -30.01 2.66 53.94
N ARG A 426 -29.28 2.69 55.04
CA ARG A 426 -29.69 2.13 56.33
C ARG A 426 -29.27 3.09 57.42
N ALA A 427 -30.13 3.26 58.40
CA ALA A 427 -29.77 3.93 59.63
C ALA A 427 -30.16 3.04 60.79
N THR A 428 -29.30 3.02 61.80
CA THR A 428 -29.57 2.29 63.03
C THR A 428 -30.34 3.22 63.95
N THR A 429 -31.52 2.88 64.43
CA THR A 429 -32.25 3.75 65.36
C THR A 429 -31.57 3.78 66.72
N ALA A 430 -31.98 4.72 67.59
CA ALA A 430 -31.47 4.83 68.96
C ALA A 430 -31.62 3.53 69.78
N ASP A 431 -32.60 2.69 69.41
CA ASP A 431 -32.87 1.39 70.05
C ASP A 431 -31.98 0.25 69.51
N GLY A 432 -31.06 0.58 68.59
CA GLY A 432 -30.15 -0.38 67.95
C GLY A 432 -30.77 -1.14 66.78
N GLU A 433 -32.01 -0.85 66.39
CA GLU A 433 -32.70 -1.47 65.26
C GLU A 433 -32.18 -0.87 63.94
N GLN A 434 -31.58 -1.68 63.08
CA GLN A 434 -31.24 -1.23 61.73
C GLN A 434 -32.51 -1.12 60.89
N ARG A 435 -32.88 0.11 60.55
CA ARG A 435 -33.95 0.39 59.61
C ARG A 435 -33.37 0.67 58.24
N HIS A 436 -33.89 -0.06 57.27
CA HIS A 436 -33.66 0.30 55.89
C HIS A 436 -34.32 1.64 55.60
N LEU A 437 -33.54 2.55 55.07
CA LEU A 437 -33.99 3.86 54.64
C LEU A 437 -34.13 3.81 53.12
N GLU A 438 -35.27 4.26 52.64
CA GLU A 438 -35.42 4.58 51.23
C GLU A 438 -35.34 6.10 51.15
N GLY A 439 -34.48 6.65 50.30
CA GLY A 439 -34.28 8.09 50.28
C GLY A 439 -33.14 8.55 49.38
N TYR A 440 -32.88 9.86 49.39
CA TYR A 440 -32.09 10.53 48.36
C TYR A 440 -31.17 11.58 48.97
N ALA A 441 -29.89 11.54 48.62
CA ALA A 441 -28.96 12.60 48.98
C ALA A 441 -29.29 13.87 48.17
N VAL A 442 -29.43 15.00 48.86
CA VAL A 442 -29.57 16.34 48.31
C VAL A 442 -28.58 17.24 49.07
N GLY A 443 -27.39 17.42 48.51
CA GLY A 443 -26.29 18.12 49.19
C GLY A 443 -25.75 17.33 50.39
N HIS A 444 -25.87 17.89 51.60
CA HIS A 444 -25.42 17.20 52.83
C HIS A 444 -26.55 16.49 53.57
N GLU A 445 -27.76 16.54 53.01
CA GLU A 445 -28.97 15.98 53.58
C GLU A 445 -29.40 14.78 52.77
N PHE A 446 -29.96 13.79 53.43
CA PHE A 446 -30.57 12.60 52.88
C PHE A 446 -32.05 12.64 53.23
N VAL A 447 -32.86 12.80 52.19
CA VAL A 447 -34.31 12.89 52.24
C VAL A 447 -34.87 11.48 52.33
N VAL A 448 -35.32 11.08 53.51
CA VAL A 448 -35.81 9.74 53.86
C VAL A 448 -37.27 9.59 53.47
N THR A 449 -37.51 9.00 52.30
CA THR A 449 -38.84 8.63 51.81
C THR A 449 -39.48 7.46 52.55
N ALA A 450 -38.70 6.57 53.18
CA ALA A 450 -39.19 5.44 53.99
C ALA A 450 -38.21 5.05 55.08
N GLY A 451 -38.70 4.41 56.15
CA GLY A 451 -37.86 3.78 57.19
C GLY A 451 -37.67 4.62 58.45
N LEU A 452 -37.79 5.95 58.35
CA LEU A 452 -37.82 6.85 59.50
C LEU A 452 -38.98 7.83 59.37
N SER A 453 -39.57 8.16 60.50
CA SER A 453 -40.54 9.24 60.61
C SER A 453 -39.84 10.49 61.16
N PRO A 454 -40.29 11.70 60.79
CA PRO A 454 -39.86 12.91 61.46
C PRO A 454 -40.03 12.79 62.98
N GLY A 455 -38.97 13.07 63.74
CA GLY A 455 -38.90 12.88 65.19
C GLY A 455 -38.17 11.61 65.67
N ASP A 456 -37.90 10.64 64.79
CA ASP A 456 -37.11 9.45 65.12
C ASP A 456 -35.65 9.83 65.47
N ARG A 457 -34.94 8.98 66.23
CA ARG A 457 -33.53 9.17 66.58
C ARG A 457 -32.67 8.07 65.97
N ILE A 458 -31.55 8.43 65.33
CA ILE A 458 -30.66 7.48 64.64
C ILE A 458 -29.18 7.60 65.00
N VAL A 459 -28.46 6.52 64.75
CA VAL A 459 -27.04 6.25 64.89
C VAL A 459 -26.44 6.14 63.47
N PRO A 460 -25.33 6.83 63.16
CA PRO A 460 -24.74 6.89 61.81
C PRO A 460 -24.32 5.53 61.25
N GLY A 461 -24.79 5.20 60.06
CA GLY A 461 -24.35 4.07 59.27
C GLY A 461 -22.96 4.31 58.70
N GLY A 462 -21.98 3.64 59.28
CA GLY A 462 -20.65 3.43 58.73
C GLY A 462 -20.12 2.17 59.44
N ALA A 463 -19.52 1.21 58.73
CA ALA A 463 -18.32 0.57 59.28
C ALA A 463 -17.43 1.77 59.61
N ARG A 464 -17.45 2.16 60.91
CA ARG A 464 -16.88 3.41 61.41
C ARG A 464 -15.61 3.59 60.63
N ALA A 465 -15.50 4.68 59.86
CA ALA A 465 -14.27 5.01 59.16
C ALA A 465 -13.16 4.69 60.15
N THR A 466 -12.33 3.69 59.84
CA THR A 466 -11.48 3.04 60.85
C THR A 466 -10.84 4.15 61.65
N ALA A 467 -11.15 4.30 62.95
CA ALA A 467 -11.08 5.61 63.61
C ALA A 467 -9.79 6.37 63.23
N GLY A 468 -9.93 7.43 62.41
CA GLY A 468 -8.81 8.17 61.82
C GLY A 468 -8.50 7.95 60.32
N ALA A 469 -9.24 7.10 59.59
CA ALA A 469 -9.05 6.82 58.16
C ALA A 469 -9.89 7.74 57.24
N LEU A 470 -9.38 8.04 56.05
CA LEU A 470 -10.04 8.85 55.02
C LEU A 470 -10.70 7.93 53.98
N ARG A 471 -12.04 7.90 53.93
CA ARG A 471 -12.78 7.17 52.90
C ARG A 471 -12.87 7.99 51.61
N LEU A 472 -12.48 7.39 50.50
CA LEU A 472 -12.56 7.98 49.16
C LEU A 472 -13.34 7.06 48.22
N SER A 473 -13.87 7.62 47.12
CA SER A 473 -14.64 6.87 46.13
C SER A 473 -14.06 7.03 44.74
N GLY A 474 -14.27 6.04 43.87
CA GLY A 474 -13.90 6.12 42.46
C GLY A 474 -14.66 5.10 41.59
N VAL A 475 -14.46 5.21 40.27
CA VAL A 475 -15.19 4.44 39.26
C VAL A 475 -14.35 3.29 38.72
N LEU A 476 -14.92 2.08 38.73
CA LEU A 476 -14.30 0.86 38.24
C LEU A 476 -14.08 0.92 36.72
N THR A 477 -12.91 0.48 36.29
CA THR A 477 -12.50 0.25 34.90
C THR A 477 -11.91 -1.15 34.81
N ALA A 478 -11.94 -1.77 33.63
CA ALA A 478 -11.27 -3.05 33.45
C ALA A 478 -9.75 -2.85 33.54
N SER A 479 -9.06 -3.66 34.34
CA SER A 479 -7.59 -3.59 34.40
C SER A 479 -6.95 -4.12 33.12
N SER A 480 -7.61 -5.07 32.44
CA SER A 480 -7.24 -5.56 31.13
C SER A 480 -8.45 -5.68 30.20
N PHE A 481 -8.28 -5.33 28.93
CA PHE A 481 -9.34 -5.34 27.93
C PHE A 481 -8.77 -5.54 26.50
N VAL A 482 -9.60 -6.04 25.60
CA VAL A 482 -9.35 -6.05 24.15
C VAL A 482 -9.99 -4.80 23.55
N PRO A 483 -9.22 -3.82 23.05
CA PRO A 483 -9.80 -2.72 22.27
C PRO A 483 -10.30 -3.25 20.92
N ILE A 484 -11.48 -2.82 20.50
CA ILE A 484 -11.94 -3.01 19.12
C ILE A 484 -11.43 -1.82 18.32
N ARG A 485 -10.35 -2.04 17.58
CA ARG A 485 -9.62 -0.99 16.87
C ARG A 485 -10.20 -0.77 15.48
N LEU A 486 -10.27 0.49 15.08
CA LEU A 486 -10.46 0.91 13.69
C LEU A 486 -9.10 1.07 13.02
N SER A 487 -9.01 0.75 11.73
CA SER A 487 -7.83 0.95 10.91
C SER A 487 -7.64 2.41 10.45
N SER A 488 -8.70 3.23 10.50
CA SER A 488 -8.63 4.69 10.28
C SER A 488 -9.52 5.50 11.22
N GLY A 489 -9.30 6.82 11.24
CA GLY A 489 -10.22 7.80 11.87
C GLY A 489 -11.26 8.36 10.89
N GLU A 490 -11.92 9.44 11.30
CA GLU A 490 -12.92 10.20 10.50
C GLU A 490 -14.20 9.41 10.18
N TRP A 491 -14.59 8.53 11.10
CA TRP A 491 -15.83 7.77 11.01
C TRP A 491 -16.98 8.51 11.68
N GLU A 492 -18.20 8.21 11.27
CA GLU A 492 -19.45 8.65 11.87
C GLU A 492 -20.26 7.42 12.25
N LEU A 493 -20.75 7.38 13.48
CA LEU A 493 -21.49 6.22 14.00
C LEU A 493 -22.89 6.18 13.40
N LEU A 494 -23.23 5.16 12.61
CA LEU A 494 -24.58 4.96 12.06
C LEU A 494 -25.45 4.10 12.96
N GLU A 495 -24.89 3.01 13.48
CA GLU A 495 -25.59 2.06 14.35
C GLU A 495 -24.59 1.54 15.39
N SER A 496 -25.03 1.29 16.63
CA SER A 496 -24.21 0.61 17.64
C SER A 496 -25.05 -0.31 18.53
N VAL A 497 -24.45 -1.40 19.01
CA VAL A 497 -25.06 -2.24 20.05
C VAL A 497 -25.07 -1.49 21.39
N PRO A 498 -26.10 -1.73 22.25
CA PRO A 498 -26.14 -1.14 23.58
C PRO A 498 -24.90 -1.48 24.42
N ASP A 499 -24.50 -0.57 25.29
CA ASP A 499 -23.36 -0.75 26.20
C ASP A 499 -23.57 -1.98 27.13
N GLY A 500 -22.55 -2.82 27.28
CA GLY A 500 -22.62 -4.06 28.06
C GLY A 500 -23.28 -5.25 27.36
N SER A 501 -23.70 -5.12 26.10
CA SER A 501 -24.28 -6.21 25.30
C SER A 501 -23.33 -7.39 25.18
N LEU A 502 -23.87 -8.60 25.38
CA LEU A 502 -23.13 -9.84 25.12
C LEU A 502 -23.14 -10.10 23.61
N VAL A 503 -21.96 -10.18 23.02
CA VAL A 503 -21.78 -10.45 21.59
C VAL A 503 -20.89 -11.67 21.40
N LYS A 504 -21.12 -12.40 20.31
CA LYS A 504 -20.24 -13.47 19.84
C LYS A 504 -19.18 -12.89 18.91
N LYS A 505 -18.06 -13.59 18.80
CA LYS A 505 -16.99 -13.28 17.85
C LYS A 505 -17.58 -13.21 16.43
N GLY A 506 -17.36 -12.08 15.77
CA GLY A 506 -17.86 -11.80 14.42
C GLY A 506 -19.19 -11.04 14.36
N ASP A 507 -19.90 -10.88 15.48
CA ASP A 507 -21.10 -10.04 15.53
C ASP A 507 -20.75 -8.58 15.23
N VAL A 508 -21.65 -7.88 14.54
CA VAL A 508 -21.48 -6.45 14.22
C VAL A 508 -21.82 -5.64 15.47
N VAL A 509 -20.81 -4.98 16.02
CA VAL A 509 -20.88 -4.11 17.20
C VAL A 509 -21.36 -2.71 16.80
N ALA A 510 -20.90 -2.22 15.65
CA ALA A 510 -21.31 -0.92 15.13
C ALA A 510 -21.20 -0.87 13.61
N ARG A 511 -22.03 -0.04 12.99
CA ARG A 511 -21.87 0.39 11.60
C ARG A 511 -21.39 1.83 11.58
N LEU A 512 -20.37 2.08 10.77
CA LEU A 512 -19.75 3.38 10.61
C LEU A 512 -19.94 3.88 9.18
N SER A 513 -19.92 5.19 8.98
CA SER A 513 -19.81 5.83 7.67
C SER A 513 -18.63 6.78 7.66
N LYS A 514 -17.88 6.84 6.57
CA LYS A 514 -16.71 7.71 6.49
C LYS A 514 -17.17 9.13 6.14
N SER A 515 -17.21 10.02 7.13
CA SER A 515 -17.83 11.34 7.00
C SER A 515 -17.04 12.31 6.10
N VAL A 516 -15.75 12.05 5.88
CA VAL A 516 -14.81 13.01 5.26
C VAL A 516 -14.29 12.59 3.88
N SER A 517 -14.35 11.31 3.49
CA SER A 517 -13.92 10.92 2.14
C SER A 517 -15.06 11.01 1.13
N TRP A 518 -14.99 12.07 0.32
CA TRP A 518 -15.81 12.55 -0.79
C TRP A 518 -16.37 11.54 -1.83
N ARG A 519 -16.25 10.22 -1.62
CA ARG A 519 -16.63 9.19 -2.58
C ARG A 519 -17.48 8.13 -1.88
N ASP A 520 -18.55 7.72 -2.55
CA ASP A 520 -19.33 6.54 -2.19
C ASP A 520 -18.40 5.32 -2.05
N ALA A 521 -18.66 4.45 -1.07
CA ALA A 521 -17.93 3.19 -0.89
C ALA A 521 -17.89 2.38 -2.20
N GLY A 522 -18.96 2.42 -3.00
CA GLY A 522 -19.00 1.81 -4.33
C GLY A 522 -18.01 2.43 -5.33
N GLN A 523 -17.90 3.75 -5.36
CA GLN A 523 -16.90 4.45 -6.20
C GLN A 523 -15.47 4.17 -5.72
N PHE A 524 -15.27 4.08 -4.41
CA PHE A 524 -13.97 3.79 -3.83
C PHE A 524 -13.52 2.35 -4.14
N ALA A 525 -14.43 1.37 -4.04
CA ALA A 525 -14.17 -0.01 -4.44
C ALA A 525 -13.81 -0.10 -5.93
N PHE A 526 -14.60 0.53 -6.80
CA PHE A 526 -14.31 0.60 -8.23
C PHE A 526 -12.94 1.24 -8.52
N GLN A 527 -12.63 2.38 -7.89
CA GLN A 527 -11.33 3.03 -8.08
C GLN A 527 -10.17 2.13 -7.60
N ALA A 528 -10.34 1.41 -6.50
CA ALA A 528 -9.32 0.48 -6.01
C ALA A 528 -9.10 -0.67 -7.00
N GLU A 529 -10.16 -1.21 -7.60
CA GLU A 529 -10.05 -2.23 -8.66
C GLU A 529 -9.41 -1.68 -9.93
N PHE A 530 -9.89 -0.54 -10.43
CA PHE A 530 -9.36 0.15 -11.61
C PHE A 530 -7.88 0.46 -11.45
N ASN A 531 -7.49 1.11 -10.35
CA ASN A 531 -6.08 1.40 -10.10
C ASN A 531 -5.30 0.06 -10.08
N THR A 532 -5.88 -1.06 -9.60
CA THR A 532 -5.21 -2.38 -9.61
C THR A 532 -4.97 -2.94 -10.98
N ALA A 533 -5.95 -2.82 -11.87
CA ALA A 533 -5.75 -3.11 -13.28
C ALA A 533 -4.65 -2.20 -13.86
N GLU A 534 -4.71 -0.89 -13.59
CA GLU A 534 -3.73 0.10 -14.05
C GLU A 534 -2.30 -0.20 -13.56
N ALA A 535 -2.12 -0.52 -12.28
CA ALA A 535 -0.81 -0.82 -11.70
C ALA A 535 -0.20 -2.11 -12.29
N ARG A 536 -1.04 -3.13 -12.56
CA ARG A 536 -0.61 -4.34 -13.27
C ARG A 536 -0.21 -4.05 -14.70
N ALA A 537 -1.01 -3.25 -15.41
CA ALA A 537 -0.72 -2.85 -16.78
C ALA A 537 0.56 -2.00 -16.86
N ASN A 538 0.77 -1.06 -15.93
CA ASN A 538 2.00 -0.27 -15.84
C ASN A 538 3.23 -1.14 -15.58
N LEU A 539 3.13 -2.15 -14.72
CA LEU A 539 4.21 -3.13 -14.51
C LEU A 539 4.51 -3.91 -15.80
N ALA A 540 3.48 -4.33 -16.54
CA ALA A 540 3.65 -5.02 -17.82
C ALA A 540 4.30 -4.13 -18.88
N ILE A 541 3.85 -2.87 -19.01
CA ILE A 541 4.43 -1.88 -19.94
C ILE A 541 5.90 -1.61 -19.59
N ALA A 542 6.22 -1.44 -18.30
CA ALA A 542 7.59 -1.22 -17.85
C ALA A 542 8.48 -2.41 -18.20
N ARG A 543 7.99 -3.64 -17.98
CA ARG A 543 8.70 -4.87 -18.35
C ARG A 543 8.94 -4.95 -19.86
N ILE A 544 7.91 -4.74 -20.67
CA ILE A 544 8.01 -4.80 -22.15
C ILE A 544 8.99 -3.75 -22.68
N THR A 545 8.94 -2.53 -22.15
CA THR A 545 9.85 -1.45 -22.54
C THR A 545 11.29 -1.81 -22.20
N ALA A 546 11.51 -2.33 -20.99
CA ALA A 546 12.84 -2.73 -20.55
C ALA A 546 13.36 -3.96 -21.34
N GLU A 547 12.51 -4.93 -21.69
CA GLU A 547 12.85 -6.07 -22.56
C GLU A 547 13.24 -5.59 -23.97
N LYS A 548 12.49 -4.62 -24.53
CA LYS A 548 12.82 -3.98 -25.81
C LYS A 548 14.20 -3.32 -25.79
N ASP A 549 14.47 -2.48 -24.79
CA ASP A 549 15.74 -1.75 -24.70
C ASP A 549 16.94 -2.71 -24.54
N LEU A 550 16.77 -3.78 -23.75
CA LEU A 550 17.76 -4.84 -23.61
C LEU A 550 17.99 -5.59 -24.94
N GLY A 551 16.91 -5.94 -25.63
CA GLY A 551 16.95 -6.59 -26.95
C GLY A 551 17.67 -5.74 -27.99
N GLY A 552 17.40 -4.44 -28.04
CA GLY A 552 18.09 -3.49 -28.94
C GLY A 552 19.59 -3.40 -28.65
N ALA A 553 19.99 -3.36 -27.38
CA ALA A 553 21.40 -3.35 -27.00
C ALA A 553 22.11 -4.68 -27.34
N LEU A 554 21.41 -5.82 -27.22
CA LEU A 554 21.93 -7.13 -27.60
C LEU A 554 22.16 -7.23 -29.12
N VAL A 555 21.19 -6.80 -29.92
CA VAL A 555 21.33 -6.74 -31.39
C VAL A 555 22.52 -5.86 -31.77
N ALA A 556 22.64 -4.67 -31.19
CA ALA A 556 23.77 -3.78 -31.46
C ALA A 556 25.14 -4.41 -31.15
N TRP A 557 25.24 -5.18 -30.06
CA TRP A 557 26.46 -5.91 -29.72
C TRP A 557 26.75 -7.04 -30.73
N HIS A 558 25.75 -7.84 -31.10
CA HIS A 558 25.93 -8.90 -32.10
C HIS A 558 26.33 -8.35 -33.47
N LEU A 559 25.72 -7.26 -33.92
CA LEU A 559 26.10 -6.59 -35.17
C LEU A 559 27.56 -6.11 -35.13
N ALA A 560 28.01 -5.55 -34.01
CA ALA A 560 29.41 -5.16 -33.86
C ALA A 560 30.36 -6.38 -33.86
N ALA A 561 29.96 -7.52 -33.30
CA ALA A 561 30.73 -8.76 -33.37
C ALA A 561 30.82 -9.31 -34.80
N ILE A 562 29.73 -9.26 -35.57
CA ILE A 562 29.73 -9.64 -37.00
C ILE A 562 30.66 -8.71 -37.79
N GLN A 563 30.68 -7.40 -37.49
CA GLN A 563 31.60 -6.45 -38.11
C GLN A 563 33.08 -6.76 -37.81
N VAL A 564 33.41 -7.28 -36.63
CA VAL A 564 34.78 -7.73 -36.31
C VAL A 564 35.17 -8.89 -37.21
N GLU A 565 34.30 -9.89 -37.37
CA GLU A 565 34.57 -11.02 -38.26
C GLU A 565 34.67 -10.57 -39.73
N GLY A 566 33.83 -9.62 -40.14
CA GLY A 566 33.95 -8.95 -41.45
C GLY A 566 35.30 -8.28 -41.65
N ALA A 567 35.76 -7.46 -40.70
CA ALA A 567 37.05 -6.80 -40.78
C ALA A 567 38.22 -7.81 -40.81
N ARG A 568 38.13 -8.91 -40.05
CA ARG A 568 39.13 -9.99 -40.07
C ARG A 568 39.17 -10.70 -41.42
N LEU A 569 38.02 -10.93 -42.03
CA LEU A 569 37.92 -11.48 -43.38
C LEU A 569 38.54 -10.52 -44.40
N GLU A 570 38.24 -9.22 -44.34
CA GLU A 570 38.85 -8.22 -45.24
C GLU A 570 40.37 -8.13 -45.08
N ARG A 571 40.88 -8.23 -43.85
CA ARG A 571 42.33 -8.34 -43.60
C ARG A 571 42.93 -9.60 -44.21
N LEU A 572 42.23 -10.73 -44.12
CA LEU A 572 42.65 -11.97 -44.77
C LEU A 572 42.70 -11.79 -46.29
N VAL A 573 41.68 -11.19 -46.89
CA VAL A 573 41.62 -10.87 -48.33
C VAL A 573 42.77 -9.95 -48.75
N ALA A 574 43.03 -8.89 -47.97
CA ALA A 574 44.14 -7.98 -48.23
C ALA A 574 45.50 -8.70 -48.16
N ARG A 575 45.62 -9.70 -47.27
CA ARG A 575 46.85 -10.49 -47.11
C ARG A 575 47.10 -11.45 -48.28
N TYR A 576 46.05 -12.10 -48.80
CA TYR A 576 46.09 -13.11 -49.86
C TYR A 576 45.66 -12.58 -51.24
N GLY A 577 45.62 -11.25 -51.42
CA GLY A 577 45.19 -10.62 -52.65
C GLY A 577 46.10 -10.95 -53.85
N THR A 578 45.82 -10.31 -54.99
CA THR A 578 46.47 -10.45 -56.32
C THR A 578 48.00 -10.45 -56.36
N TYR A 579 48.66 -10.15 -55.24
CA TYR A 579 50.11 -10.11 -55.11
C TYR A 579 50.76 -11.49 -55.12
N ASP A 580 50.12 -12.52 -54.54
CA ASP A 580 50.73 -13.86 -54.47
C ASP A 580 50.84 -14.52 -55.86
N GLU A 581 49.80 -14.39 -56.71
CA GLU A 581 49.86 -14.90 -58.09
C GLU A 581 50.86 -14.13 -58.95
N TYR A 582 50.92 -12.80 -58.81
CA TYR A 582 51.87 -11.97 -59.54
C TYR A 582 53.32 -12.24 -59.12
N GLU A 583 53.56 -12.45 -57.82
CA GLU A 583 54.86 -12.83 -57.27
C GLU A 583 55.32 -14.19 -57.81
N ALA A 584 54.45 -15.21 -57.79
CA ALA A 584 54.77 -16.54 -58.29
C ALA A 584 54.97 -16.57 -59.82
N LEU A 585 54.21 -15.76 -60.57
CA LEU A 585 54.45 -15.57 -62.00
C LEU A 585 55.83 -14.96 -62.26
N ALA A 586 56.18 -13.89 -61.55
CA ALA A 586 57.46 -13.21 -61.69
C ALA A 586 58.65 -14.09 -61.23
N GLU A 587 58.47 -14.88 -60.16
CA GLU A 587 59.45 -15.89 -59.73
C GLU A 587 59.65 -16.96 -60.81
N GLY A 588 58.56 -17.45 -61.40
CA GLY A 588 58.62 -18.45 -62.46
C GLY A 588 59.28 -17.93 -63.74
N ASP A 589 59.02 -16.67 -64.12
CA ASP A 589 59.68 -16.00 -65.24
C ASP A 589 61.16 -15.78 -65.00
N LEU A 590 61.54 -15.40 -63.78
CA LEU A 590 62.94 -15.31 -63.37
C LEU A 590 63.63 -16.67 -63.48
N GLY A 591 63.01 -17.73 -62.97
CA GLY A 591 63.54 -19.10 -63.07
C GLY A 591 63.74 -19.53 -64.52
N ARG A 592 62.76 -19.31 -65.41
CA ARG A 592 62.88 -19.60 -66.85
C ARG A 592 63.99 -18.79 -67.54
N ALA A 593 64.08 -17.50 -67.23
CA ALA A 593 65.12 -16.64 -67.80
C ALA A 593 66.52 -17.04 -67.33
N GLN A 594 66.65 -17.51 -66.08
CA GLN A 594 67.90 -17.99 -65.51
C GLN A 594 68.37 -19.30 -66.15
N ILE A 595 67.47 -20.24 -66.45
CA ILE A 595 67.77 -21.45 -67.23
C ILE A 595 68.26 -21.06 -68.64
N ARG A 596 67.54 -20.18 -69.36
CA ARG A 596 67.95 -19.72 -70.71
C ARG A 596 69.33 -19.04 -70.72
N TRP A 597 69.61 -18.24 -69.70
CA TRP A 597 70.91 -17.60 -69.55
C TRP A 597 72.02 -18.62 -69.28
N SER A 598 71.78 -19.62 -68.40
CA SER A 598 72.71 -20.72 -68.16
C SER A 598 73.01 -21.51 -69.43
N GLN A 599 71.96 -21.84 -70.22
CA GLN A 599 72.12 -22.53 -71.51
C GLN A 599 72.96 -21.72 -72.49
N ALA A 600 72.65 -20.42 -72.66
CA ALA A 600 73.40 -19.54 -73.54
C ALA A 600 74.85 -19.35 -73.08
N GLN A 601 75.10 -19.38 -71.77
CA GLN A 601 76.44 -19.30 -71.19
C GLN A 601 77.26 -20.56 -71.49
N SER A 602 76.67 -21.75 -71.31
CA SER A 602 77.29 -23.01 -71.69
C SER A 602 77.60 -23.06 -73.19
N GLU A 603 76.64 -22.67 -74.05
CA GLU A 603 76.87 -22.61 -75.50
C GLU A 603 77.98 -21.63 -75.90
N ALA A 604 78.11 -20.49 -75.21
CA ALA A 604 79.18 -19.53 -75.46
C ALA A 604 80.54 -20.06 -74.98
N ALA A 605 80.59 -20.72 -73.82
CA ALA A 605 81.81 -21.38 -73.33
C ALA A 605 82.29 -22.49 -74.28
N ASP A 606 81.35 -23.27 -74.84
CA ASP A 606 81.65 -24.31 -75.84
C ASP A 606 82.22 -23.71 -77.14
N VAL A 607 81.86 -22.47 -77.49
CA VAL A 607 82.36 -21.74 -78.67
C VAL A 607 83.75 -21.17 -78.47
N ASP A 608 84.07 -20.75 -77.25
CA ASP A 608 85.37 -20.19 -76.90
C ASP A 608 86.41 -21.29 -76.59
N ALA A 609 86.00 -22.58 -76.59
CA ALA A 609 86.90 -23.72 -76.48
C ALA A 609 87.86 -23.79 -77.69
N PRO A 610 89.17 -24.01 -77.49
CA PRO A 610 90.18 -23.89 -78.54
C PRO A 610 89.94 -24.79 -79.76
N ASP A 611 89.29 -25.95 -79.56
CA ASP A 611 89.00 -26.94 -80.61
C ASP A 611 87.80 -26.55 -81.50
N THR A 612 86.91 -25.67 -81.05
CA THR A 612 85.68 -25.27 -81.77
C THR A 612 85.82 -23.92 -82.47
N VAL A 613 86.81 -23.10 -82.06
CA VAL A 613 87.08 -21.76 -82.58
C VAL A 613 87.38 -21.73 -84.09
N SER A 614 87.99 -22.79 -84.62
CA SER A 614 88.30 -22.96 -86.05
C SER A 614 87.17 -23.64 -86.85
N ALA A 615 86.22 -24.29 -86.18
CA ALA A 615 85.13 -25.05 -86.80
C ALA A 615 83.86 -24.23 -87.05
N ARG A 616 83.72 -23.06 -86.40
CA ARG A 616 82.53 -22.20 -86.52
C ARG A 616 82.83 -20.88 -87.19
N SER A 617 81.90 -20.42 -88.03
CA SER A 617 82.04 -19.14 -88.71
C SER A 617 82.03 -17.97 -87.72
N LEU A 618 82.67 -16.85 -88.08
CA LEU A 618 82.66 -15.63 -87.26
C LEU A 618 81.22 -15.18 -86.95
N ASN A 619 80.30 -15.32 -87.91
CA ASN A 619 78.89 -14.98 -87.76
C ASN A 619 78.17 -15.87 -86.73
N GLU A 620 78.44 -17.18 -86.71
CA GLU A 620 77.87 -18.10 -85.72
C GLU A 620 78.33 -17.76 -84.29
N ARG A 621 79.62 -17.41 -84.14
CA ARG A 621 80.17 -16.99 -82.84
C ARG A 621 79.55 -15.68 -82.35
N MET A 622 79.39 -14.70 -83.26
CA MET A 622 78.68 -13.46 -82.95
C MET A 622 77.21 -13.71 -82.57
N GLY A 623 76.52 -14.60 -83.29
CA GLY A 623 75.14 -14.97 -82.99
C GLY A 623 74.98 -15.63 -81.61
N ILE A 624 75.92 -16.46 -81.18
CA ILE A 624 75.91 -17.09 -79.85
C ILE A 624 76.17 -16.05 -78.74
N ARG A 625 77.13 -15.15 -78.94
CA ARG A 625 77.37 -14.04 -77.99
C ARG A 625 76.17 -13.10 -77.86
N LEU A 626 75.51 -12.80 -78.99
CA LEU A 626 74.27 -12.01 -78.97
C LEU A 626 73.17 -12.74 -78.19
N ARG A 627 73.00 -14.05 -78.38
CA ARG A 627 72.04 -14.85 -77.61
C ARG A 627 72.34 -14.82 -76.11
N LEU A 628 73.60 -14.95 -75.71
CA LEU A 628 74.01 -14.81 -74.30
C LEU A 628 73.62 -13.44 -73.72
N GLU A 629 73.93 -12.34 -74.42
CA GLU A 629 73.57 -11.00 -73.96
C GLU A 629 72.05 -10.80 -73.89
N THR A 630 71.29 -11.27 -74.89
CA THR A 630 69.82 -11.20 -74.84
C THR A 630 69.23 -12.00 -73.67
N ALA A 631 69.79 -13.17 -73.36
CA ALA A 631 69.36 -13.99 -72.23
C ALA A 631 69.73 -13.34 -70.88
N ARG A 632 70.89 -12.69 -70.78
CA ARG A 632 71.29 -11.90 -69.61
C ARG A 632 70.31 -10.75 -69.36
N ILE A 633 70.01 -9.96 -70.38
CA ILE A 633 69.06 -8.84 -70.30
C ILE A 633 67.67 -9.36 -69.89
N ALA A 634 67.21 -10.47 -70.46
CA ALA A 634 65.94 -11.09 -70.10
C ALA A 634 65.90 -11.53 -68.62
N ARG A 635 66.99 -12.12 -68.10
CA ARG A 635 67.11 -12.47 -66.67
C ARG A 635 67.08 -11.23 -65.78
N ASP A 636 67.84 -10.20 -66.13
CA ASP A 636 67.91 -8.98 -65.33
C ASP A 636 66.56 -8.26 -65.32
N ARG A 637 65.83 -8.25 -66.44
CA ARG A 637 64.44 -7.78 -66.50
C ARG A 637 63.51 -8.59 -65.61
N ALA A 638 63.52 -9.92 -65.73
CA ALA A 638 62.68 -10.80 -64.90
C ALA A 638 63.02 -10.65 -63.40
N ARG A 639 64.28 -10.43 -63.06
CA ARG A 639 64.72 -10.15 -61.68
C ARG A 639 64.13 -8.83 -61.17
N LEU A 640 64.17 -7.78 -61.99
CA LEU A 640 63.56 -6.49 -61.63
C LEU A 640 62.05 -6.61 -61.49
N GLU A 641 61.38 -7.36 -62.37
CA GLU A 641 59.95 -7.65 -62.29
C GLU A 641 59.59 -8.43 -61.02
N HIS A 642 60.38 -9.43 -60.63
CA HIS A 642 60.20 -10.17 -59.37
C HIS A 642 60.43 -9.29 -58.13
N VAL A 643 61.49 -8.46 -58.11
CA VAL A 643 61.70 -7.49 -57.02
C VAL A 643 60.58 -6.45 -56.97
N SER A 644 60.07 -6.03 -58.14
CA SER A 644 58.91 -5.15 -58.22
C SER A 644 57.66 -5.83 -57.67
N ALA A 645 57.45 -7.12 -57.94
CA ALA A 645 56.35 -7.91 -57.40
C ALA A 645 56.43 -8.00 -55.87
N LEU A 646 57.60 -8.33 -55.32
CA LEU A 646 57.87 -8.37 -53.88
C LEU A 646 57.62 -7.01 -53.20
N ARG A 647 57.99 -5.91 -53.86
CA ARG A 647 57.80 -4.54 -53.36
C ARG A 647 56.40 -4.00 -53.59
N ALA A 648 55.64 -4.57 -54.52
CA ALA A 648 54.27 -4.16 -54.82
C ALA A 648 53.30 -4.55 -53.69
N ARG A 649 53.73 -5.42 -52.76
CA ARG A 649 52.97 -5.74 -51.56
C ARG A 649 52.64 -4.46 -50.80
N ASP A 650 51.36 -4.08 -50.83
CA ASP A 650 50.89 -2.84 -50.25
C ASP A 650 50.88 -2.93 -48.72
N TYR A 651 51.99 -2.51 -48.11
CA TYR A 651 52.12 -2.42 -46.66
C TYR A 651 51.09 -1.47 -46.05
N LEU A 652 50.67 -0.43 -46.78
CA LEU A 652 49.64 0.49 -46.32
C LEU A 652 48.29 -0.21 -46.27
N SER A 653 47.89 -0.92 -47.33
CA SER A 653 46.66 -1.73 -47.32
C SER A 653 46.63 -2.75 -46.17
N THR A 654 47.75 -3.42 -45.90
CA THR A 654 47.84 -4.36 -44.78
C THR A 654 47.65 -3.64 -43.45
N ARG A 655 48.33 -2.51 -43.24
CA ARG A 655 48.22 -1.70 -42.03
C ARG A 655 46.81 -1.13 -41.83
N ASP A 656 46.20 -0.62 -42.89
CA ASP A 656 44.83 -0.08 -42.87
C ASP A 656 43.84 -1.19 -42.49
N SER A 657 43.99 -2.40 -43.05
CA SER A 657 43.15 -3.54 -42.67
C SER A 657 43.34 -3.94 -41.19
N GLU A 658 44.55 -3.85 -40.63
CA GLU A 658 44.78 -4.06 -39.20
C GLU A 658 44.10 -3.00 -38.33
N GLU A 659 44.14 -1.74 -38.77
CA GLU A 659 43.48 -0.64 -38.08
C GLU A 659 41.95 -0.81 -38.11
N THR A 660 41.37 -1.24 -39.24
CA THR A 660 39.93 -1.52 -39.33
C THR A 660 39.50 -2.65 -38.39
N VAL A 661 40.30 -3.72 -38.28
CA VAL A 661 40.03 -4.80 -37.30
C VAL A 661 40.06 -4.26 -35.87
N ARG A 662 41.10 -3.49 -35.51
CA ARG A 662 41.19 -2.89 -34.17
C ARG A 662 40.01 -1.96 -33.87
N ALA A 663 39.62 -1.13 -34.83
CA ALA A 663 38.47 -0.23 -34.69
C ALA A 663 37.15 -1.00 -34.49
N ALA A 664 36.94 -2.09 -35.24
CA ALA A 664 35.79 -2.96 -35.08
C ALA A 664 35.80 -3.65 -33.70
N GLU A 665 36.95 -4.12 -33.21
CA GLU A 665 37.09 -4.76 -31.89
C GLU A 665 36.79 -3.78 -30.76
N VAL A 666 37.27 -2.54 -30.85
CA VAL A 666 36.94 -1.48 -29.89
C VAL A 666 35.44 -1.19 -29.89
N ARG A 667 34.78 -1.15 -31.07
CA ARG A 667 33.32 -0.96 -31.18
C ARG A 667 32.54 -2.14 -30.60
N ALA A 668 32.99 -3.38 -30.83
CA ALA A 668 32.38 -4.57 -30.24
C ALA A 668 32.53 -4.57 -28.70
N ALA A 669 33.68 -4.15 -28.18
CA ALA A 669 33.90 -3.99 -26.75
C ALA A 669 33.00 -2.90 -26.14
N SER A 670 32.84 -1.75 -26.81
CA SER A 670 32.00 -0.65 -26.32
C SER A 670 30.52 -1.01 -26.33
N THR A 671 30.02 -1.64 -27.40
CA THR A 671 28.62 -2.12 -27.48
C THR A 671 28.33 -3.24 -26.48
N ARG A 672 29.29 -4.14 -26.21
CA ARG A 672 29.19 -5.13 -25.13
C ARG A 672 29.07 -4.46 -23.77
N ALA A 673 29.85 -3.40 -23.52
CA ALA A 673 29.73 -2.60 -22.30
C ALA A 673 28.34 -1.95 -22.22
N SER A 674 27.84 -1.35 -23.30
CA SER A 674 26.47 -0.80 -23.37
C SER A 674 25.38 -1.85 -23.09
N TYR A 675 25.52 -3.08 -23.59
CA TYR A 675 24.60 -4.18 -23.26
C TYR A 675 24.63 -4.52 -21.78
N SER A 676 25.82 -4.55 -21.15
CA SER A 676 25.93 -4.78 -19.70
C SER A 676 25.25 -3.68 -18.89
N VAL A 677 25.34 -2.42 -19.32
CA VAL A 677 24.64 -1.28 -18.72
C VAL A 677 23.13 -1.42 -18.91
N ALA A 678 22.67 -1.77 -20.12
CA ALA A 678 21.25 -1.99 -20.42
C ALA A 678 20.67 -3.13 -19.56
N ARG A 679 21.44 -4.20 -19.32
CA ARG A 679 21.04 -5.31 -18.44
C ARG A 679 20.86 -4.86 -16.98
N SER A 680 21.78 -4.06 -16.46
CA SER A 680 21.64 -3.47 -15.12
C SER A 680 20.46 -2.50 -15.04
N ALA A 681 20.26 -1.67 -16.07
CA ALA A 681 19.12 -0.77 -16.18
C ALA A 681 17.78 -1.52 -16.25
N PHE A 682 17.71 -2.65 -16.98
CA PHE A 682 16.56 -3.55 -17.03
C PHE A 682 16.20 -4.08 -15.64
N GLN A 683 17.18 -4.60 -14.89
CA GLN A 683 16.97 -5.09 -13.54
C GLN A 683 16.50 -3.99 -12.60
N ALA A 684 17.10 -2.80 -12.69
CA ALA A 684 16.68 -1.64 -11.90
C ALA A 684 15.24 -1.24 -12.25
N ALA A 685 14.90 -1.08 -13.53
CA ALA A 685 13.56 -0.70 -13.99
C ALA A 685 12.49 -1.71 -13.52
N LEU A 686 12.77 -3.01 -13.62
CA LEU A 686 11.86 -4.05 -13.15
C LEU A 686 11.69 -3.99 -11.62
N SER A 687 12.78 -3.82 -10.87
CA SER A 687 12.70 -3.70 -9.41
C SER A 687 11.89 -2.47 -8.97
N TRP A 688 12.11 -1.31 -9.60
CA TRP A 688 11.32 -0.10 -9.36
C TRP A 688 9.85 -0.27 -9.71
N ALA A 689 9.53 -0.89 -10.85
CA ALA A 689 8.15 -1.16 -11.24
C ALA A 689 7.47 -2.13 -10.26
N GLN A 690 8.19 -3.13 -9.75
CA GLN A 690 7.70 -4.06 -8.73
C GLN A 690 7.47 -3.37 -7.38
N VAL A 691 8.38 -2.49 -6.95
CA VAL A 691 8.22 -1.69 -5.72
C VAL A 691 6.97 -0.81 -5.85
N ARG A 692 6.84 -0.05 -6.94
CA ARG A 692 5.64 0.76 -7.19
C ARG A 692 4.36 -0.07 -7.19
N TYR A 693 4.37 -1.23 -7.85
CA TYR A 693 3.23 -2.13 -7.85
C TYR A 693 2.87 -2.63 -6.44
N ARG A 694 3.87 -2.97 -5.62
CA ARG A 694 3.66 -3.40 -4.23
C ARG A 694 3.17 -2.27 -3.34
N ASP A 695 3.77 -1.08 -3.44
CA ASP A 695 3.35 0.11 -2.69
C ASP A 695 1.90 0.41 -2.99
N GLU A 696 1.55 0.40 -4.26
CA GLU A 696 0.20 0.64 -4.72
C GLU A 696 -0.79 -0.46 -4.27
N LEU A 697 -0.38 -1.74 -4.27
CA LEU A 697 -1.17 -2.82 -3.66
C LEU A 697 -1.34 -2.64 -2.15
N ASN A 698 -0.31 -2.20 -1.44
CA ASN A 698 -0.35 -1.96 0.00
C ASN A 698 -1.25 -0.77 0.33
N SER A 699 -1.15 0.33 -0.41
CA SER A 699 -2.06 1.47 -0.30
C SER A 699 -3.51 1.04 -0.49
N ARG A 700 -3.78 0.09 -1.40
CA ARG A 700 -5.12 -0.46 -1.60
C ARG A 700 -5.57 -1.46 -0.56
N LYS A 701 -4.64 -2.26 -0.03
CA LYS A 701 -4.92 -3.13 1.10
C LYS A 701 -5.37 -2.26 2.27
N TRP A 702 -4.63 -1.20 2.57
CA TRP A 702 -5.01 -0.22 3.59
C TRP A 702 -6.36 0.44 3.26
N ALA A 703 -6.58 0.84 2.01
CA ALA A 703 -7.86 1.39 1.55
C ALA A 703 -9.05 0.42 1.77
N ARG A 704 -8.86 -0.89 1.52
CA ARG A 704 -9.87 -1.92 1.76
C ARG A 704 -10.06 -2.21 3.25
N GLU A 705 -8.99 -2.20 4.03
CA GLU A 705 -9.05 -2.32 5.49
C GLU A 705 -9.86 -1.16 6.09
N GLN A 706 -9.66 0.06 5.57
CA GLN A 706 -10.49 1.20 5.93
C GLN A 706 -11.96 0.96 5.58
N LEU A 707 -12.27 0.50 4.36
CA LEU A 707 -13.67 0.16 4.03
C LEU A 707 -14.23 -0.96 4.92
N ALA A 708 -13.39 -1.89 5.39
CA ALA A 708 -13.84 -2.95 6.29
C ALA A 708 -14.26 -2.40 7.67
N ASP A 709 -13.70 -1.26 8.11
CA ASP A 709 -14.12 -0.58 9.35
C ASP A 709 -15.56 -0.05 9.29
N GLU A 710 -16.19 0.01 8.11
CA GLU A 710 -17.62 0.32 7.96
C GLU A 710 -18.48 -0.64 8.81
N ARG A 711 -17.99 -1.86 9.06
CA ARG A 711 -18.60 -2.85 9.95
C ARG A 711 -17.62 -3.23 11.06
N VAL A 712 -17.81 -2.63 12.23
CA VAL A 712 -17.04 -2.96 13.43
C VAL A 712 -17.52 -4.29 13.97
N ILE A 713 -16.66 -5.31 13.96
CA ILE A 713 -16.98 -6.66 14.41
C ILE A 713 -16.31 -7.01 15.75
N ALA A 714 -16.97 -7.83 16.55
CA ALA A 714 -16.43 -8.29 17.82
C ALA A 714 -15.27 -9.29 17.61
N PRO A 715 -14.06 -9.04 18.16
CA PRO A 715 -12.91 -9.93 17.97
C PRO A 715 -12.99 -11.24 18.77
N ARG A 716 -13.83 -11.29 19.80
CA ARG A 716 -14.04 -12.44 20.71
C ARG A 716 -15.46 -12.46 21.25
N ASP A 717 -15.83 -13.55 21.88
CA ASP A 717 -17.03 -13.61 22.70
C ASP A 717 -16.81 -12.77 23.97
N GLY A 718 -17.84 -12.03 24.37
CA GLY A 718 -17.82 -11.25 25.61
C GLY A 718 -18.78 -10.06 25.56
N ARG A 719 -18.66 -9.20 26.56
CA ARG A 719 -19.42 -7.95 26.62
C ARG A 719 -18.65 -6.83 25.93
N VAL A 720 -19.35 -6.04 25.13
CA VAL A 720 -18.78 -4.84 24.52
C VAL A 720 -19.19 -3.63 25.31
N TYR A 721 -18.22 -2.77 25.60
CA TYR A 721 -18.44 -1.46 26.18
C TYR A 721 -17.92 -0.38 25.24
N GLN A 722 -18.64 0.72 25.12
CA GLN A 722 -18.21 1.89 24.38
C GLN A 722 -17.19 2.67 25.22
N ARG A 723 -16.13 3.15 24.57
CA ARG A 723 -15.17 4.02 25.21
C ARG A 723 -15.74 5.43 25.27
N LEU A 724 -15.64 6.08 26.43
CA LEU A 724 -16.02 7.48 26.55
C LEU A 724 -15.16 8.33 25.62
N GLN A 725 -15.81 9.25 24.91
CA GLN A 725 -15.12 10.28 24.15
C GLN A 725 -14.33 11.20 25.10
N TRP A 726 -13.45 12.03 24.56
CA TRP A 726 -12.68 13.01 25.34
C TRP A 726 -13.57 13.98 26.16
N ASN A 727 -14.84 14.14 25.77
CA ASN A 727 -15.84 14.96 26.45
C ASN A 727 -16.59 14.22 27.59
N GLY A 728 -16.23 12.97 27.89
CA GLY A 728 -16.86 12.13 28.91
C GLY A 728 -18.21 11.52 28.50
N ARG A 729 -18.66 11.71 27.26
CA ARG A 729 -19.93 11.15 26.75
C ARG A 729 -19.69 9.84 26.00
N LEU A 730 -20.71 9.00 25.97
CA LEU A 730 -20.77 7.81 25.12
C LEU A 730 -21.01 8.21 23.66
N LEU A 731 -20.57 7.36 22.74
CA LEU A 731 -20.76 7.53 21.29
C LEU A 731 -22.24 7.38 20.94
N ARG A 732 -22.85 8.42 20.37
CA ARG A 732 -24.23 8.40 19.86
C ARG A 732 -24.24 8.25 18.36
N VAL A 733 -25.35 7.72 17.83
CA VAL A 733 -25.59 7.69 16.38
C VAL A 733 -25.57 9.12 15.84
N GLY A 734 -24.76 9.36 14.81
CA GLY A 734 -24.45 10.65 14.22
C GLY A 734 -23.17 11.32 14.75
N ASP A 735 -22.57 10.80 15.82
CA ASP A 735 -21.32 11.36 16.35
C ASP A 735 -20.13 10.98 15.46
N ALA A 736 -19.18 11.92 15.36
CA ALA A 736 -17.86 11.62 14.80
C ALA A 736 -17.07 10.74 15.78
N VAL A 737 -16.51 9.65 15.28
CA VAL A 737 -15.63 8.75 16.01
C VAL A 737 -14.21 9.30 15.93
N GLU A 738 -13.80 9.99 16.99
CA GLU A 738 -12.50 10.64 17.07
C GLU A 738 -11.38 9.72 17.58
N THR A 739 -11.73 8.57 18.16
CA THR A 739 -10.79 7.58 18.70
C THR A 739 -10.67 6.37 17.78
N TRP A 740 -9.45 5.81 17.66
CA TRP A 740 -9.23 4.55 16.94
C TRP A 740 -9.68 3.34 17.75
N GLU A 741 -10.07 3.52 19.01
CA GLU A 741 -10.54 2.46 19.91
C GLU A 741 -11.91 2.82 20.50
N PRO A 742 -12.98 2.93 19.69
CA PRO A 742 -14.30 3.36 20.15
C PRO A 742 -15.02 2.36 21.04
N PHE A 743 -14.60 1.09 21.03
CA PHE A 743 -15.18 0.03 21.85
C PHE A 743 -14.09 -0.80 22.53
N MET A 744 -14.42 -1.41 23.66
CA MET A 744 -13.53 -2.25 24.45
C MET A 744 -14.27 -3.47 25.03
N MET A 745 -13.57 -4.60 25.13
CA MET A 745 -14.08 -5.84 25.71
C MET A 745 -13.21 -6.26 26.90
N PRO A 746 -13.67 -6.16 28.16
CA PRO A 746 -12.90 -6.57 29.34
C PRO A 746 -12.39 -8.01 29.25
N ILE A 747 -11.19 -8.26 29.76
CA ILE A 747 -10.62 -9.60 29.88
C ILE A 747 -10.46 -9.92 31.37
N GLY A 748 -11.06 -11.02 31.81
CA GLY A 748 -10.90 -11.53 33.16
C GLY A 748 -11.51 -10.66 34.28
N GLY A 749 -11.12 -11.02 35.50
CA GLY A 749 -11.65 -10.47 36.76
C GLY A 749 -11.07 -9.13 37.17
N GLY A 750 -9.87 -8.81 36.68
CA GLY A 750 -9.17 -7.62 37.13
C GLY A 750 -9.95 -6.33 36.87
N ARG A 751 -10.04 -5.51 37.92
CA ARG A 751 -10.65 -4.18 37.91
C ARG A 751 -9.70 -3.20 38.55
N GLN A 752 -9.85 -1.94 38.18
CA GLN A 752 -9.15 -0.85 38.84
C GLN A 752 -10.02 0.40 38.90
N PHE A 753 -9.85 1.24 39.89
CA PHE A 753 -10.47 2.56 39.95
C PHE A 753 -9.48 3.61 40.38
N ILE A 754 -9.78 4.85 39.99
CA ILE A 754 -8.99 6.02 40.35
C ILE A 754 -9.75 6.79 41.42
N VAL A 755 -9.06 7.15 42.50
CA VAL A 755 -9.58 8.03 43.55
C VAL A 755 -8.74 9.31 43.62
N GLU A 756 -9.40 10.42 43.92
CA GLU A 756 -8.73 11.70 44.15
C GLU A 756 -8.44 11.86 45.65
N VAL A 757 -7.16 11.99 45.98
CA VAL A 757 -6.65 12.07 47.35
C VAL A 757 -6.16 13.49 47.63
N PRO A 758 -6.46 14.08 48.79
CA PRO A 758 -5.91 15.38 49.18
C PRO A 758 -4.39 15.42 49.11
N ALA A 759 -3.81 16.48 48.54
CA ALA A 759 -2.37 16.63 48.34
C ALA A 759 -1.56 16.52 49.63
N ARG A 760 -2.15 16.84 50.79
CA ARG A 760 -1.50 16.69 52.10
C ARG A 760 -1.14 15.24 52.46
N LEU A 761 -1.76 14.26 51.81
CA LEU A 761 -1.47 12.84 51.99
C LEU A 761 -0.47 12.30 50.96
N PHE A 762 0.02 13.16 50.06
CA PHE A 762 1.04 12.78 49.09
C PHE A 762 2.33 12.35 49.81
N GLY A 763 2.91 11.23 49.40
CA GLY A 763 4.07 10.60 50.04
C GLY A 763 3.75 9.59 51.15
N ARG A 764 2.47 9.41 51.52
CA ARG A 764 2.03 8.34 52.44
C ARG A 764 1.71 7.01 51.75
N PHE A 765 1.68 7.00 50.42
CA PHE A 765 1.28 5.84 49.62
C PHE A 765 2.38 5.46 48.64
N VAL A 766 2.64 4.16 48.54
CA VAL A 766 3.60 3.56 47.62
C VAL A 766 2.88 2.52 46.76
N VAL A 767 3.33 2.37 45.50
CA VAL A 767 2.83 1.31 44.62
C VAL A 767 3.10 -0.05 45.27
N GLY A 768 2.05 -0.87 45.41
CA GLY A 768 2.07 -2.15 46.09
C GLY A 768 1.41 -2.14 47.49
N ASP A 769 1.12 -0.97 48.05
CA ASP A 769 0.41 -0.88 49.33
C ASP A 769 -0.95 -1.55 49.23
N ARG A 770 -1.26 -2.39 50.23
CA ARG A 770 -2.56 -3.05 50.33
C ARG A 770 -3.57 -2.09 50.93
N VAL A 771 -4.71 -1.97 50.29
CA VAL A 771 -5.81 -1.12 50.72
C VAL A 771 -7.08 -1.95 50.81
N ARG A 772 -7.94 -1.62 51.76
CA ARG A 772 -9.26 -2.25 51.86
C ARG A 772 -10.24 -1.48 51.02
N ILE A 773 -10.84 -2.18 50.07
CA ILE A 773 -11.82 -1.60 49.17
C ILE A 773 -13.20 -2.18 49.45
N THR A 774 -14.22 -1.33 49.40
CA THR A 774 -15.61 -1.74 49.57
C THR A 774 -16.33 -1.45 48.28
N ILE A 775 -16.89 -2.49 47.66
CA ILE A 775 -17.68 -2.37 46.44
C ILE A 775 -19.13 -2.66 46.82
N PRO A 776 -19.97 -1.63 47.01
CA PRO A 776 -21.26 -1.81 47.65
C PRO A 776 -22.17 -2.79 46.91
N VAL A 777 -22.10 -2.82 45.56
CA VAL A 777 -22.89 -3.76 44.74
C VAL A 777 -22.53 -5.23 44.99
N LEU A 778 -21.39 -5.50 45.61
CA LEU A 778 -20.91 -6.83 45.95
C LEU A 778 -20.95 -7.14 47.47
N GLY A 779 -21.49 -6.23 48.29
CA GLY A 779 -21.64 -6.40 49.75
C GLY A 779 -20.66 -5.58 50.62
N PRO A 780 -20.87 -5.54 51.95
CA PRO A 780 -20.09 -4.72 52.89
C PRO A 780 -18.70 -5.29 53.22
N GLU A 781 -18.43 -6.54 52.82
CA GLU A 781 -17.13 -7.16 53.06
C GLU A 781 -16.03 -6.44 52.27
N PRO A 782 -15.01 -5.90 52.96
CA PRO A 782 -13.90 -5.27 52.28
C PRO A 782 -13.10 -6.32 51.51
N ARG A 783 -12.78 -6.02 50.25
CA ARG A 783 -11.87 -6.79 49.43
C ARG A 783 -10.47 -6.20 49.56
N ASP A 784 -9.48 -7.05 49.36
CA ASP A 784 -8.10 -6.61 49.28
C ASP A 784 -7.86 -6.00 47.89
N GLY A 785 -7.55 -4.71 47.87
CA GLY A 785 -7.01 -4.01 46.72
C GLY A 785 -5.52 -3.70 46.93
N SER A 786 -4.85 -3.30 45.86
CA SER A 786 -3.49 -2.77 45.94
C SER A 786 -3.36 -1.51 45.13
N ILE A 787 -2.55 -0.55 45.61
CA ILE A 787 -2.23 0.66 44.88
C ILE A 787 -1.34 0.26 43.70
N THR A 788 -1.86 0.35 42.48
CA THR A 788 -1.13 0.00 41.26
C THR A 788 -0.40 1.20 40.66
N LYS A 789 -0.87 2.43 40.94
CA LYS A 789 -0.25 3.68 40.47
C LYS A 789 -0.53 4.84 41.41
N VAL A 790 0.49 5.67 41.64
CA VAL A 790 0.37 6.97 42.33
C VAL A 790 0.61 8.08 41.31
N GLY A 791 -0.36 8.96 41.12
CA GLY A 791 -0.27 10.10 40.22
C GLY A 791 0.68 11.17 40.78
N ALA A 792 1.65 11.59 39.98
CA ALA A 792 2.62 12.63 40.35
C ALA A 792 2.15 14.06 40.03
N TYR A 793 0.89 14.24 39.65
CA TYR A 793 0.29 15.52 39.24
C TYR A 793 -0.80 15.94 40.21
N PHE A 794 -0.83 17.23 40.55
CA PHE A 794 -1.81 17.82 41.46
C PHE A 794 -2.81 18.71 40.71
N SER A 795 -4.10 18.48 40.89
CA SER A 795 -5.20 19.26 40.28
C SER A 795 -6.11 19.90 41.34
N GLU A 796 -6.94 20.85 40.96
CA GLU A 796 -8.10 21.26 41.76
C GLU A 796 -9.15 20.14 41.69
N GLY A 797 -9.73 19.73 42.82
CA GLY A 797 -10.68 18.61 42.88
C GLY A 797 -11.98 18.88 42.13
N ALA A 798 -12.50 17.88 41.41
CA ALA A 798 -13.71 18.04 40.59
C ALA A 798 -14.94 18.47 41.42
N SER A 799 -15.10 17.90 42.61
CA SER A 799 -16.18 18.20 43.56
C SER A 799 -16.12 19.62 44.14
N ALA A 800 -14.93 20.22 44.23
CA ALA A 800 -14.78 21.60 44.68
C ALA A 800 -15.36 22.62 43.66
N ARG A 801 -15.34 22.29 42.36
CA ARG A 801 -15.97 23.13 41.31
C ARG A 801 -17.49 23.00 41.30
N GLU A 802 -18.02 21.80 41.54
CA GLU A 802 -19.45 21.49 41.54
C GLU A 802 -20.18 22.12 42.76
N GLU A 803 -19.56 22.09 43.93
CA GLU A 803 -20.09 22.75 45.14
C GLU A 803 -20.09 24.28 45.00
N GLN A 804 -19.07 24.85 44.35
CA GLN A 804 -18.98 26.28 44.01
C GLN A 804 -20.12 26.72 43.09
N ALA A 805 -20.53 25.85 42.15
CA ALA A 805 -21.63 26.11 41.21
C ALA A 805 -23.01 25.99 41.86
N THR A 806 -23.19 25.12 42.88
CA THR A 806 -24.49 24.78 43.45
C THR A 806 -24.88 25.65 44.66
N ARG A 807 -23.90 26.15 45.44
CA ARG A 807 -24.16 26.90 46.69
C ARG A 807 -23.56 28.31 46.77
N GLY A 808 -22.70 28.70 45.82
CA GLY A 808 -22.08 30.03 45.83
C GLY A 808 -21.15 30.32 47.02
N THR A 809 -20.74 29.30 47.78
CA THR A 809 -19.81 29.45 48.92
C THR A 809 -18.41 28.93 48.59
N ILE A 810 -17.39 29.69 49.00
CA ILE A 810 -15.96 29.38 48.84
C ILE A 810 -15.58 28.26 49.82
N GLY A 811 -15.59 27.01 49.35
CA GLY A 811 -14.94 25.88 50.02
C GLY A 811 -13.43 25.89 49.78
N VAL A 812 -12.65 25.33 50.70
CA VAL A 812 -11.18 25.37 50.72
C VAL A 812 -10.58 24.69 49.46
N ASN A 813 -9.79 25.45 48.67
CA ASN A 813 -9.06 25.00 47.48
C ASN A 813 -7.91 24.02 47.81
N GLU A 814 -8.22 22.83 48.32
CA GLU A 814 -7.21 21.80 48.52
C GLU A 814 -6.92 21.08 47.19
N ARG A 815 -5.65 21.11 46.75
CA ARG A 815 -5.22 20.35 45.57
C ARG A 815 -5.32 18.85 45.86
N VAL A 816 -5.63 18.05 44.85
CA VAL A 816 -5.72 16.58 44.94
C VAL A 816 -4.72 15.92 43.99
N PHE A 817 -4.32 14.68 44.27
CA PHE A 817 -3.59 13.80 43.36
C PHE A 817 -4.35 12.47 43.19
N GLN A 818 -4.06 11.72 42.13
CA GLN A 818 -4.82 10.51 41.81
C GLN A 818 -4.12 9.23 42.32
N LEU A 819 -4.86 8.32 42.95
CA LEU A 819 -4.42 6.95 43.23
C LEU A 819 -5.19 5.97 42.36
N THR A 820 -4.50 5.07 41.68
CA THR A 820 -5.11 3.92 40.98
C THR A 820 -5.01 2.69 41.85
N ILE A 821 -6.15 2.06 42.14
CA ILE A 821 -6.26 0.87 42.98
C ILE A 821 -6.74 -0.27 42.11
N GLY A 822 -5.99 -1.38 42.07
CA GLY A 822 -6.32 -2.60 41.33
C GLY A 822 -6.71 -3.75 42.25
N PHE A 823 -7.63 -4.60 41.79
CA PHE A 823 -8.11 -5.79 42.49
C PHE A 823 -8.73 -6.80 41.49
N GLU A 824 -9.02 -8.02 41.95
CA GLU A 824 -9.62 -9.09 41.13
C GLU A 824 -11.07 -9.37 41.56
N LEU A 825 -11.91 -9.70 40.57
CA LEU A 825 -13.30 -10.12 40.77
C LEU A 825 -13.54 -11.52 40.22
N ASP A 826 -14.36 -12.31 40.91
CA ASP A 826 -14.81 -13.59 40.38
C ASP A 826 -15.79 -13.42 39.21
N GLU A 827 -16.09 -14.51 38.48
CA GLU A 827 -16.92 -14.47 37.27
C GLU A 827 -18.35 -13.94 37.52
N ARG A 828 -18.92 -14.17 38.70
CA ARG A 828 -20.27 -13.69 39.07
C ARG A 828 -20.23 -12.23 39.50
N GLU A 829 -19.17 -11.83 40.19
CA GLU A 829 -18.91 -10.46 40.59
C GLU A 829 -18.62 -9.57 39.37
N GLN A 830 -17.97 -10.10 38.34
CA GLN A 830 -17.68 -9.39 37.10
C GLN A 830 -18.93 -8.89 36.38
N ASP A 831 -20.01 -9.68 36.36
CA ASP A 831 -21.30 -9.30 35.78
C ASP A 831 -22.01 -8.22 36.61
N ARG A 832 -21.85 -8.26 37.94
CA ARG A 832 -22.49 -7.31 38.87
C ARG A 832 -21.74 -6.00 39.03
N ALA A 833 -20.42 -6.03 38.91
CA ALA A 833 -19.51 -4.89 38.98
C ALA A 833 -18.85 -4.64 37.61
N ALA A 834 -19.70 -4.34 36.63
CA ALA A 834 -19.27 -3.93 35.30
C ALA A 834 -18.41 -2.64 35.36
N PRO A 835 -17.53 -2.40 34.37
CA PRO A 835 -16.86 -1.11 34.20
C PRO A 835 -17.88 0.04 34.31
N GLY A 836 -17.58 1.03 35.16
CA GLY A 836 -18.49 2.12 35.56
C GLY A 836 -18.97 2.04 37.02
N THR A 837 -18.94 0.88 37.68
CA THR A 837 -19.42 0.71 39.06
C THR A 837 -18.59 1.52 40.09
N THR A 838 -19.18 2.02 41.18
CA THR A 838 -18.45 2.78 42.23
C THR A 838 -17.80 1.83 43.23
N ALA A 839 -16.57 2.14 43.63
CA ALA A 839 -15.87 1.47 44.71
C ALA A 839 -15.36 2.53 45.72
N TYR A 840 -15.32 2.14 46.98
CA TYR A 840 -14.74 2.93 48.07
C TYR A 840 -13.41 2.35 48.51
N VAL A 841 -12.53 3.19 49.02
CA VAL A 841 -11.28 2.81 49.66
C VAL A 841 -11.13 3.58 50.96
N ASP A 842 -10.68 2.90 52.01
CA ASP A 842 -10.29 3.53 53.27
C ASP A 842 -8.76 3.67 53.30
N LEU A 843 -8.27 4.91 53.36
CA LEU A 843 -6.85 5.27 53.33
C LEU A 843 -6.31 5.82 54.66
#